data_AF-A0A1C5YQF7-F1
#
_entry.id   AF-A0A1C5YQF7-F1
#
_cell.length_a   1.000
_cell.length_b   1.000
_cell.length_c   1.000
_cell.angle_alpha   90.00
_cell.angle_beta   90.00
_cell.angle_gamma   90.00
#
_symmetry.space_group_name_H-M   'P 1'
#
loop_
_entity.id
_entity.type
_entity.pdbx_description
1 polymer ?
#
loop_
_entity_poly.entity_id
_entity_poly.type
_entity_poly.pdbx_seq_one_letter_code
_entity_poly.pdbx_strand_id
1 'polypeptide(L)'
;MARNMITGKETQKMQEYTQEQIDRAEHMEIEIPADVKEQIFEYANLIGEEEKVRMLVRTLSDALSQKDNDKVEELLDDAKMDIQDLPDPTIGKLELRDYGYTAEDMVPLRKEAALDYHRMGSKIYCLGSDGGKGEYASKEMIQAHEGLFGMESQMWERIRNQDLDYADEDFGIFQEPMSVINQEEALKLYDAGADIYLITNFSSPIYVTERMEIERGPEHYQMSMAELERFRNLEWEMQKYPQIQSLKEANLLLGTRRTFGIYQIKDDSPGENYAFMNMRFIESHGMQIKKEDYKLVYVGDLSGNMSLGDIFERFNIDRPEDFRGHSLSVSDIVVLNDGEKVTAHFVDSISFEQLDSFLNLEEQVLSELAYEVGERYFAIQRTEEGYDYSFYDEDFRLMDGGVYENDEISIKEAAEELLEDEGWTGERIRGDYDQLMEKVEEMDEVVMAEIQNSQGEYKPLAKVEELEEVNYNMIDNVLNNMPPKKEPYLEYFAAECDEFHDMGAYEKSTDVNQIAAVYEKYRENPENAYRVCSMGIIYRDPEDSFYDEAEFSIVKGNTVHGDYMDDIRFFGELPIIREGIEKIHEALPDYKYVPMRDVREAMYPEKMNTEQLAEALDEIAEAFDPYEYRDNVEPGENTVQEVMLDLQSGNTHSYISYLKDIVEEECDLSVRAGVLVERLKSYEPELPKDMEPMVYVNYCEKSELGSPRYQKLSDLDSKTVEQDKAWYADRDPNTNEPKTTAQMFFTVYYAEKGDKMLHHFQGKIEIGTGNGGIISQLKMQNEMKLTDESWISYQQGKGNEEYQKYMEDLTDMQNHVLPYLQSFCSLEEKGVKERREQQVTEKNESREAVSRAGVEANTAVKDAGKAERKPVAQKRAMTGKEKKPSIHERLEINKKIIQEKQGKDKLERGADLGVR
;
A
#
# COMPACT_ATOMS: atom_id res chain seq x y z
N MET A 1 -14.31 15.97 -45.39
CA MET A 1 -13.05 15.93 -44.60
C MET A 1 -12.48 14.54 -44.76
N ALA A 2 -11.20 14.39 -45.12
CA ALA A 2 -10.60 13.06 -45.25
C ALA A 2 -10.54 12.41 -43.87
N ARG A 3 -11.43 11.43 -43.61
CA ARG A 3 -11.39 10.62 -42.39
C ARG A 3 -10.11 9.77 -42.45
N ASN A 4 -9.23 9.90 -41.45
CA ASN A 4 -8.09 8.99 -41.28
C ASN A 4 -8.62 7.62 -40.84
N MET A 5 -9.06 6.83 -41.82
CA MET A 5 -9.51 5.45 -41.59
C MET A 5 -8.29 4.52 -41.63
N ILE A 6 -8.17 3.66 -40.62
CA ILE A 6 -7.22 2.55 -40.66
C ILE A 6 -7.77 1.51 -41.63
N THR A 7 -7.25 1.46 -42.86
CA THR A 7 -7.59 0.42 -43.83
C THR A 7 -6.71 -0.81 -43.59
N GLY A 8 -7.20 -1.76 -42.80
CA GLY A 8 -6.54 -3.04 -42.57
C GLY A 8 -7.21 -4.20 -43.30
N LYS A 9 -6.85 -5.43 -42.90
CA LYS A 9 -7.22 -6.67 -43.58
C LYS A 9 -8.72 -6.97 -43.46
N GLU A 10 -9.34 -6.67 -42.31
CA GLU A 10 -10.76 -6.93 -42.08
C GLU A 10 -11.63 -5.92 -42.83
N THR A 11 -11.25 -4.63 -42.82
CA THR A 11 -11.93 -3.62 -43.65
C THR A 11 -11.85 -3.96 -45.13
N GLN A 12 -10.69 -4.43 -45.62
CA GLN A 12 -10.53 -4.84 -47.03
C GLN A 12 -11.42 -6.03 -47.39
N LYS A 13 -11.52 -7.06 -46.53
CA LYS A 13 -12.44 -8.19 -46.75
C LYS A 13 -13.89 -7.73 -46.84
N MET A 14 -14.31 -6.81 -45.97
CA MET A 14 -15.68 -6.28 -45.99
C MET A 14 -15.95 -5.49 -47.27
N GLN A 15 -14.97 -4.71 -47.76
CA GLN A 15 -15.09 -4.00 -49.04
C GLN A 15 -15.19 -4.96 -50.22
N GLU A 16 -14.38 -6.02 -50.25
CA GLU A 16 -14.45 -7.07 -51.28
C GLU A 16 -15.82 -7.78 -51.26
N TYR A 17 -16.32 -8.14 -50.07
CA TYR A 17 -17.64 -8.72 -49.90
C TYR A 17 -18.77 -7.80 -50.37
N THR A 18 -18.70 -6.52 -50.00
CA THR A 18 -19.69 -5.50 -50.37
C THR A 18 -19.71 -5.30 -51.87
N GLN A 19 -18.54 -5.20 -52.50
CA GLN A 19 -18.42 -5.12 -53.96
C GLN A 19 -19.00 -6.37 -54.63
N GLU A 20 -18.75 -7.58 -54.08
CA GLU A 20 -19.34 -8.81 -54.62
C GLU A 20 -20.88 -8.80 -54.54
N GLN A 21 -21.48 -8.28 -53.47
CA GLN A 21 -22.93 -8.15 -53.38
C GLN A 21 -23.50 -7.14 -54.38
N ILE A 22 -22.82 -6.00 -54.57
CA ILE A 22 -23.18 -5.01 -55.58
C ILE A 22 -23.09 -5.62 -56.98
N ASP A 23 -21.98 -6.28 -57.32
CA ASP A 23 -21.77 -6.90 -58.63
C ASP A 23 -22.86 -7.94 -58.92
N ARG A 24 -23.24 -8.75 -57.93
CA ARG A 24 -24.35 -9.73 -58.06
C ARG A 24 -25.69 -9.06 -58.35
N ALA A 25 -25.97 -7.91 -57.74
CA ALA A 25 -27.17 -7.14 -58.02
C ALA A 25 -27.15 -6.55 -59.44
N GLU A 26 -26.01 -6.01 -59.88
CA GLU A 26 -25.88 -5.38 -61.20
C GLU A 26 -25.93 -6.39 -62.34
N HIS A 27 -25.49 -7.64 -62.10
CA HIS A 27 -25.67 -8.75 -63.06
C HIS A 27 -27.14 -9.11 -63.33
N MET A 28 -28.07 -8.65 -62.49
CA MET A 28 -29.52 -8.79 -62.70
C MET A 28 -30.15 -7.60 -63.45
N GLU A 29 -29.34 -6.82 -64.18
CA GLU A 29 -29.74 -5.65 -64.99
C GLU A 29 -30.23 -4.42 -64.18
N ILE A 30 -29.75 -4.27 -62.94
CA ILE A 30 -30.11 -3.16 -62.05
C ILE A 30 -28.86 -2.29 -61.83
N GLU A 31 -28.84 -1.07 -62.34
CA GLU A 31 -27.68 -0.17 -62.17
C GLU A 31 -27.81 0.59 -60.84
N ILE A 32 -26.87 0.37 -59.91
CA ILE A 32 -26.86 1.09 -58.63
C ILE A 32 -26.10 2.42 -58.81
N PRO A 33 -26.70 3.58 -58.49
CA PRO A 33 -26.03 4.87 -58.59
C PRO A 33 -24.77 4.97 -57.73
N ALA A 34 -23.79 5.75 -58.16
CA ALA A 34 -22.49 5.86 -57.48
C ALA A 34 -22.59 6.45 -56.06
N ASP A 35 -23.49 7.39 -55.84
CA ASP A 35 -23.82 7.99 -54.54
C ASP A 35 -24.46 7.00 -53.56
N VAL A 36 -25.24 6.05 -54.08
CA VAL A 36 -25.81 4.94 -53.28
C VAL A 36 -24.72 3.93 -52.94
N LYS A 37 -23.83 3.60 -53.89
CA LYS A 37 -22.68 2.73 -53.63
C LYS A 37 -21.78 3.29 -52.52
N GLU A 38 -21.48 4.59 -52.54
CA GLU A 38 -20.67 5.25 -51.52
C GLU A 38 -21.29 5.09 -50.12
N GLN A 39 -22.60 5.28 -49.98
CA GLN A 39 -23.32 5.07 -48.73
C GLN A 39 -23.33 3.60 -48.28
N ILE A 40 -23.47 2.65 -49.20
CA ILE A 40 -23.37 1.21 -48.89
C ILE A 40 -21.98 0.87 -48.34
N PHE A 41 -20.90 1.42 -48.93
CA PHE A 41 -19.54 1.21 -48.44
C PHE A 41 -19.30 1.87 -47.08
N GLU A 42 -19.83 3.08 -46.85
CA GLU A 42 -19.76 3.74 -45.54
C GLU A 42 -20.46 2.89 -44.47
N TYR A 43 -21.67 2.42 -44.75
CA TYR A 43 -22.43 1.52 -43.88
C TYR A 43 -21.66 0.22 -43.60
N ALA A 44 -21.12 -0.42 -44.63
CA ALA A 44 -20.39 -1.67 -44.49
C ALA A 44 -19.13 -1.52 -43.63
N ASN A 45 -18.36 -0.44 -43.81
CA ASN A 45 -17.15 -0.18 -43.04
C ASN A 45 -17.42 0.09 -41.55
N LEU A 46 -18.52 0.77 -41.22
CA LEU A 46 -18.85 1.15 -39.84
C LEU A 46 -19.59 0.03 -39.09
N ILE A 47 -20.60 -0.57 -39.71
CA ILE A 47 -21.42 -1.63 -39.08
C ILE A 47 -20.67 -2.97 -39.04
N GLY A 48 -20.00 -3.33 -40.13
CA GLY A 48 -19.16 -4.53 -40.19
C GLY A 48 -19.90 -5.87 -40.14
N GLU A 49 -21.22 -5.90 -40.36
CA GLU A 49 -22.05 -7.11 -40.37
C GLU A 49 -22.43 -7.51 -41.80
N GLU A 50 -21.90 -8.63 -42.29
CA GLU A 50 -22.14 -9.11 -43.67
C GLU A 50 -23.64 -9.30 -43.98
N GLU A 51 -24.43 -9.79 -43.01
CA GLU A 51 -25.86 -10.04 -43.21
C GLU A 51 -26.66 -8.74 -43.41
N LYS A 52 -26.38 -7.71 -42.60
CA LYS A 52 -27.01 -6.39 -42.74
C LYS A 52 -26.63 -5.75 -44.07
N VAL A 53 -25.35 -5.79 -44.46
CA VAL A 53 -24.88 -5.26 -45.75
C VAL A 53 -25.56 -5.97 -46.91
N ARG A 54 -25.63 -7.31 -46.88
CA ARG A 54 -26.30 -8.09 -47.92
C ARG A 54 -27.80 -7.76 -48.00
N MET A 55 -28.47 -7.60 -46.86
CA MET A 55 -29.88 -7.24 -46.80
C MET A 55 -30.13 -5.83 -47.35
N LEU A 56 -29.28 -4.86 -47.00
CA LEU A 56 -29.35 -3.49 -47.51
C LEU A 56 -29.16 -3.47 -49.04
N VAL A 57 -28.11 -4.11 -49.57
CA VAL A 57 -27.87 -4.20 -51.01
C VAL A 57 -29.04 -4.83 -51.75
N ARG A 58 -29.59 -5.93 -51.23
CA ARG A 58 -30.73 -6.63 -51.83
C ARG A 58 -31.99 -5.76 -51.85
N THR A 59 -32.35 -5.17 -50.72
CA THR A 59 -33.56 -4.33 -50.60
C THR A 59 -33.47 -3.06 -51.43
N LEU A 60 -32.29 -2.42 -51.48
CA LEU A 60 -32.02 -1.28 -52.37
C LEU A 60 -32.14 -1.67 -53.85
N SER A 61 -31.61 -2.84 -54.23
CA SER A 61 -31.70 -3.35 -55.62
C SER A 61 -33.15 -3.62 -56.03
N ASP A 62 -33.95 -4.19 -55.12
CA ASP A 62 -35.38 -4.44 -55.34
C ASP A 62 -36.16 -3.12 -55.50
N ALA A 63 -35.85 -2.10 -54.68
CA ALA A 63 -36.46 -0.77 -54.76
C ALA A 63 -36.09 -0.03 -56.05
N LEU A 64 -34.80 -0.05 -56.44
CA LEU A 64 -34.30 0.53 -57.68
C LEU A 64 -34.92 -0.12 -58.92
N SER A 65 -35.10 -1.45 -58.91
CA SER A 65 -35.80 -2.18 -59.97
C SER A 65 -37.25 -1.72 -60.15
N GLN A 66 -37.93 -1.44 -59.04
CA GLN A 66 -39.31 -0.96 -59.01
C GLN A 66 -39.41 0.54 -59.31
N LYS A 67 -38.28 1.25 -59.40
CA LYS A 67 -38.17 2.71 -59.54
C LYS A 67 -38.88 3.45 -58.40
N ASP A 68 -38.85 2.88 -57.21
CA ASP A 68 -39.45 3.43 -56.01
C ASP A 68 -38.40 4.27 -55.26
N ASN A 69 -38.29 5.54 -55.64
CA ASN A 69 -37.30 6.45 -55.05
C ASN A 69 -37.59 6.72 -53.56
N ASP A 70 -38.86 6.74 -53.15
CA ASP A 70 -39.25 6.97 -51.77
C ASP A 70 -38.75 5.81 -50.88
N LYS A 71 -38.85 4.57 -51.39
CA LYS A 71 -38.31 3.36 -50.75
C LYS A 71 -36.77 3.37 -50.67
N VAL A 72 -36.09 3.89 -51.68
CA VAL A 72 -34.62 4.01 -51.67
C VAL A 72 -34.17 5.02 -50.62
N GLU A 73 -34.84 6.15 -50.51
CA GLU A 73 -34.56 7.17 -49.49
C GLU A 73 -34.82 6.62 -48.08
N GLU A 74 -35.94 5.93 -47.87
CA GLU A 74 -36.27 5.22 -46.61
C GLU A 74 -35.14 4.27 -46.18
N LEU A 75 -34.69 3.39 -47.08
CA LEU A 75 -33.64 2.40 -46.77
C LEU A 75 -32.27 3.04 -46.49
N LEU A 76 -31.94 4.15 -47.16
CA LEU A 76 -30.71 4.89 -46.91
C LEU A 76 -30.78 5.66 -45.59
N ASP A 77 -31.95 6.18 -45.24
CA ASP A 77 -32.14 6.84 -43.95
C ASP A 77 -32.13 5.82 -42.80
N ASP A 78 -32.72 4.63 -42.96
CA ASP A 78 -32.58 3.51 -42.03
C ASP A 78 -31.09 3.15 -41.81
N ALA A 79 -30.32 3.05 -42.90
CA ALA A 79 -28.89 2.79 -42.83
C ALA A 79 -28.10 3.91 -42.13
N LYS A 80 -28.51 5.18 -42.28
CA LYS A 80 -27.91 6.31 -41.54
C LYS A 80 -28.29 6.29 -40.06
N MET A 81 -29.52 5.89 -39.74
CA MET A 81 -29.97 5.75 -38.35
C MET A 81 -29.16 4.66 -37.65
N ASP A 82 -28.96 3.51 -38.27
CA ASP A 82 -28.08 2.45 -37.77
C ASP A 82 -26.65 2.95 -37.45
N ILE A 83 -26.10 3.84 -38.27
CA ILE A 83 -24.78 4.45 -38.04
C ILE A 83 -24.82 5.46 -36.89
N GLN A 84 -25.89 6.25 -36.77
CA GLN A 84 -26.09 7.20 -35.67
C GLN A 84 -26.29 6.50 -34.32
N ASP A 85 -26.83 5.29 -34.35
CA ASP A 85 -27.00 4.40 -33.18
C ASP A 85 -25.70 3.67 -32.79
N LEU A 86 -24.56 4.02 -33.39
CA LEU A 86 -23.24 3.63 -32.91
C LEU A 86 -22.79 4.58 -31.79
N PRO A 87 -21.99 4.08 -30.83
CA PRO A 87 -21.48 4.93 -29.75
C PRO A 87 -20.59 6.05 -30.28
N ASP A 88 -19.83 5.78 -31.34
CA ASP A 88 -19.13 6.79 -32.14
C ASP A 88 -19.41 6.53 -33.63
N PRO A 89 -20.21 7.38 -34.31
CA PRO A 89 -20.55 7.23 -35.72
C PRO A 89 -19.35 7.36 -36.69
N THR A 90 -18.15 7.63 -36.19
CA THR A 90 -16.93 7.82 -37.00
C THR A 90 -15.98 6.63 -36.97
N ILE A 91 -16.30 5.57 -36.22
CA ILE A 91 -15.48 4.36 -36.12
C ILE A 91 -16.33 3.10 -35.96
N GLY A 92 -15.93 2.03 -36.64
CA GLY A 92 -16.61 0.73 -36.63
C GLY A 92 -15.79 -0.38 -35.99
N LYS A 93 -16.43 -1.52 -35.71
CA LYS A 93 -15.76 -2.72 -35.14
C LYS A 93 -14.66 -3.28 -36.05
N LEU A 94 -14.75 -3.08 -37.36
CA LEU A 94 -13.72 -3.52 -38.31
C LEU A 94 -12.40 -2.76 -38.13
N GLU A 95 -12.48 -1.44 -37.96
CA GLU A 95 -11.30 -0.59 -37.72
C GLU A 95 -10.63 -0.94 -36.38
N LEU A 96 -11.42 -1.31 -35.37
CA LEU A 96 -10.92 -1.80 -34.08
C LEU A 96 -10.13 -3.11 -34.22
N ARG A 97 -10.64 -4.06 -35.02
CA ARG A 97 -9.95 -5.33 -35.32
C ARG A 97 -8.67 -5.09 -36.11
N ASP A 98 -8.72 -4.19 -37.08
CA ASP A 98 -7.56 -3.79 -37.88
C ASP A 98 -6.50 -3.04 -37.06
N TYR A 99 -6.91 -2.37 -35.98
CA TYR A 99 -6.00 -1.74 -35.02
C TYR A 99 -5.24 -2.77 -34.16
N GLY A 100 -5.78 -3.99 -34.00
CA GLY A 100 -5.16 -5.09 -33.25
C GLY A 100 -6.01 -5.62 -32.09
N TYR A 101 -7.14 -4.98 -31.78
CA TYR A 101 -8.03 -5.41 -30.70
C TYR A 101 -9.15 -6.30 -31.25
N THR A 102 -9.09 -7.60 -30.95
CA THR A 102 -9.99 -8.60 -31.55
C THR A 102 -11.07 -9.14 -30.61
N ALA A 103 -11.01 -8.80 -29.32
CA ALA A 103 -12.03 -9.17 -28.36
C ALA A 103 -13.34 -8.41 -28.65
N GLU A 104 -14.48 -9.09 -28.47
CA GLU A 104 -15.82 -8.54 -28.75
C GLU A 104 -16.46 -7.85 -27.53
N ASP A 105 -15.66 -7.58 -26.50
CA ASP A 105 -16.08 -6.98 -25.23
C ASP A 105 -16.13 -5.45 -25.27
N MET A 106 -15.65 -4.81 -26.35
CA MET A 106 -15.55 -3.35 -26.49
C MET A 106 -16.28 -2.80 -27.71
N VAL A 107 -16.87 -1.61 -27.53
CA VAL A 107 -17.27 -0.72 -28.62
C VAL A 107 -16.21 0.38 -28.84
N PRO A 108 -15.76 0.62 -30.08
CA PRO A 108 -14.68 1.55 -30.36
C PRO A 108 -15.13 3.01 -30.28
N LEU A 109 -14.23 3.88 -29.81
CA LEU A 109 -14.41 5.31 -29.68
C LEU A 109 -13.16 6.05 -30.15
N ARG A 110 -13.34 7.19 -30.83
CA ARG A 110 -12.28 8.17 -31.05
C ARG A 110 -12.18 9.12 -29.85
N LYS A 111 -11.09 9.87 -29.79
CA LYS A 111 -10.76 10.76 -28.66
C LYS A 111 -11.89 11.72 -28.28
N GLU A 112 -12.57 12.33 -29.26
CA GLU A 112 -13.66 13.29 -28.99
C GLU A 112 -14.85 12.60 -28.31
N ALA A 113 -15.35 11.50 -28.88
CA ALA A 113 -16.43 10.71 -28.28
C ALA A 113 -16.03 10.14 -26.92
N ALA A 114 -14.79 9.65 -26.78
CA ALA A 114 -14.25 9.16 -25.51
C ALA A 114 -14.26 10.24 -24.41
N LEU A 115 -13.90 11.49 -24.74
CA LEU A 115 -13.96 12.61 -23.78
C LEU A 115 -15.40 12.97 -23.42
N ASP A 116 -16.34 12.91 -24.37
CA ASP A 116 -17.75 13.21 -24.10
C ASP A 116 -18.38 12.14 -23.19
N TYR A 117 -18.16 10.86 -23.48
CA TYR A 117 -18.62 9.77 -22.61
C TYR A 117 -17.94 9.78 -21.24
N HIS A 118 -16.65 10.13 -21.16
CA HIS A 118 -15.95 10.31 -19.89
C HIS A 118 -16.59 11.43 -19.05
N ARG A 119 -16.96 12.56 -19.66
CA ARG A 119 -17.69 13.65 -18.99
C ARG A 119 -19.07 13.22 -18.49
N MET A 120 -19.71 12.28 -19.18
CA MET A 120 -20.99 11.69 -18.78
C MET A 120 -20.82 10.56 -17.75
N GLY A 121 -19.59 10.29 -17.30
CA GLY A 121 -19.30 9.30 -16.26
C GLY A 121 -19.15 7.86 -16.76
N SER A 122 -19.05 7.63 -18.08
CA SER A 122 -18.81 6.29 -18.62
C SER A 122 -17.36 5.83 -18.39
N LYS A 123 -17.18 4.52 -18.17
CA LYS A 123 -15.85 3.89 -18.09
C LYS A 123 -15.23 3.78 -19.48
N ILE A 124 -14.12 4.48 -19.68
CA ILE A 124 -13.36 4.54 -20.94
C ILE A 124 -11.99 3.91 -20.75
N TYR A 125 -11.56 3.12 -21.73
CA TYR A 125 -10.29 2.41 -21.71
C TYR A 125 -9.42 2.83 -22.89
N CYS A 126 -8.13 3.06 -22.64
CA CYS A 126 -7.14 3.21 -23.71
C CYS A 126 -6.83 1.83 -24.30
N LEU A 127 -6.99 1.68 -25.61
CA LEU A 127 -6.72 0.41 -26.30
C LEU A 127 -5.34 0.46 -26.95
N GLY A 128 -4.59 -0.64 -26.79
CA GLY A 128 -3.30 -0.87 -27.44
C GLY A 128 -3.45 -1.58 -28.78
N SER A 129 -2.52 -1.33 -29.70
CA SER A 129 -2.47 -2.01 -31.01
C SER A 129 -2.00 -3.47 -30.93
N ASP A 130 -1.53 -3.89 -29.75
CA ASP A 130 -1.17 -5.28 -29.43
C ASP A 130 -2.38 -6.12 -28.97
N GLY A 131 -3.57 -5.52 -28.92
CA GLY A 131 -4.78 -6.14 -28.38
C GLY A 131 -4.90 -6.00 -26.87
N GLY A 132 -4.02 -5.24 -26.21
CA GLY A 132 -4.11 -4.93 -24.79
C GLY A 132 -5.19 -3.91 -24.46
N LYS A 133 -5.88 -4.11 -23.34
CA LYS A 133 -6.77 -3.14 -22.69
C LYS A 133 -6.01 -2.49 -21.54
N GLY A 134 -5.90 -1.16 -21.53
CA GLY A 134 -5.37 -0.41 -20.39
C GLY A 134 -6.35 -0.36 -19.21
N GLU A 135 -5.95 0.27 -18.11
CA GLU A 135 -6.86 0.54 -16.98
C GLU A 135 -7.93 1.59 -17.33
N TYR A 136 -8.90 1.80 -16.43
CA TYR A 136 -9.86 2.90 -16.56
C TYR A 136 -9.12 4.23 -16.70
N ALA A 137 -9.35 4.92 -17.82
CA ALA A 137 -8.57 6.07 -18.25
C ALA A 137 -9.10 7.37 -17.61
N SER A 138 -8.18 8.15 -17.03
CA SER A 138 -8.49 9.52 -16.63
C SER A 138 -8.59 10.45 -17.85
N LYS A 139 -9.14 11.66 -17.64
CA LYS A 139 -9.20 12.70 -18.67
C LYS A 139 -7.81 13.00 -19.28
N GLU A 140 -6.77 13.07 -18.46
CA GLU A 140 -5.39 13.33 -18.88
C GLU A 140 -4.84 12.16 -19.71
N MET A 141 -5.17 10.92 -19.32
CA MET A 141 -4.79 9.73 -20.08
C MET A 141 -5.47 9.71 -21.46
N ILE A 142 -6.76 10.06 -21.53
CA ILE A 142 -7.50 10.16 -22.80
C ILE A 142 -6.89 11.25 -23.69
N GLN A 143 -6.49 12.38 -23.10
CA GLN A 143 -5.84 13.46 -23.85
C GLN A 143 -4.46 13.07 -24.36
N ALA A 144 -3.66 12.37 -23.54
CA ALA A 144 -2.29 11.96 -23.88
C ALA A 144 -2.21 10.77 -24.85
N HIS A 145 -3.16 9.84 -24.80
CA HIS A 145 -3.16 8.64 -25.66
C HIS A 145 -3.46 8.99 -27.12
N GLU A 146 -2.66 8.49 -28.06
CA GLU A 146 -2.85 8.73 -29.50
C GLU A 146 -3.59 7.58 -30.21
N GLY A 147 -3.94 6.51 -29.49
CA GLY A 147 -4.62 5.33 -30.03
C GLY A 147 -6.14 5.40 -30.03
N LEU A 148 -6.77 4.24 -30.18
CA LEU A 148 -8.22 4.07 -30.06
C LEU A 148 -8.63 3.92 -28.59
N PHE A 149 -9.90 4.21 -28.32
CA PHE A 149 -10.52 4.04 -27.03
C PHE A 149 -11.64 3.01 -27.11
N GLY A 150 -11.95 2.39 -25.98
CA GLY A 150 -13.02 1.41 -25.87
C GLY A 150 -13.95 1.75 -24.71
N MET A 151 -15.24 1.51 -24.90
CA MET A 151 -16.22 1.39 -23.82
C MET A 151 -16.75 -0.04 -23.85
N GLU A 152 -17.07 -0.61 -22.69
CA GLU A 152 -17.52 -2.01 -22.63
C GLU A 152 -18.86 -2.19 -23.37
N SER A 153 -18.97 -3.26 -24.16
CA SER A 153 -20.16 -3.57 -24.95
C SER A 153 -21.41 -3.68 -24.07
N GLN A 154 -21.29 -4.24 -22.87
CA GLN A 154 -22.39 -4.32 -21.91
C GLN A 154 -22.83 -2.94 -21.40
N MET A 155 -21.89 -2.02 -21.17
CA MET A 155 -22.19 -0.65 -20.77
C MET A 155 -22.92 0.07 -21.91
N TRP A 156 -22.48 -0.12 -23.15
CA TRP A 156 -23.16 0.44 -24.32
C TRP A 156 -24.56 -0.14 -24.53
N GLU A 157 -24.74 -1.45 -24.35
CA GLU A 157 -26.07 -2.07 -24.39
C GLU A 157 -26.99 -1.51 -23.31
N ARG A 158 -26.48 -1.23 -22.10
CA ARG A 158 -27.26 -0.55 -21.05
C ARG A 158 -27.67 0.85 -21.48
N ILE A 159 -26.73 1.65 -22.00
CA ILE A 159 -26.99 3.01 -22.49
C ILE A 159 -28.06 2.99 -23.59
N ARG A 160 -27.92 2.09 -24.57
CA ARG A 160 -28.86 1.95 -25.69
C ARG A 160 -30.23 1.42 -25.25
N ASN A 161 -30.28 0.43 -24.37
CA ASN A 161 -31.53 -0.21 -23.94
C ASN A 161 -32.27 0.61 -22.87
N GLN A 162 -31.60 1.42 -22.04
CA GLN A 162 -32.27 2.27 -21.04
C GLN A 162 -32.98 3.49 -21.64
N ASP A 163 -32.71 3.82 -22.91
CA ASP A 163 -33.49 4.83 -23.66
C ASP A 163 -34.86 4.32 -24.15
N LEU A 164 -35.13 3.00 -24.06
CA LEU A 164 -36.39 2.40 -24.50
C LEU A 164 -36.89 1.37 -23.48
N ASP A 165 -38.04 1.66 -22.85
CA ASP A 165 -38.84 0.79 -21.98
C ASP A 165 -38.60 0.85 -20.47
N TYR A 166 -38.97 1.96 -19.81
CA TYR A 166 -39.68 1.95 -18.50
C TYR A 166 -40.54 3.22 -18.31
N ALA A 167 -41.19 3.69 -19.38
CA ALA A 167 -42.19 4.74 -19.29
C ALA A 167 -43.60 4.21 -18.97
N ASP A 168 -43.76 2.91 -18.70
CA ASP A 168 -45.04 2.32 -18.35
C ASP A 168 -45.02 1.62 -16.99
N GLU A 169 -45.83 2.22 -16.12
CA GLU A 169 -46.47 1.64 -14.93
C GLU A 169 -45.63 1.56 -13.63
N ASP A 170 -45.81 2.61 -12.82
CA ASP A 170 -45.78 2.58 -11.34
C ASP A 170 -44.48 2.93 -10.59
N PHE A 171 -43.76 3.98 -11.01
CA PHE A 171 -42.84 4.70 -10.13
C PHE A 171 -43.07 6.23 -10.20
N GLY A 172 -44.16 6.68 -9.59
CA GLY A 172 -44.30 8.07 -9.15
C GLY A 172 -43.50 8.35 -7.87
N ILE A 173 -42.18 8.11 -7.87
CA ILE A 173 -41.35 8.39 -6.70
C ILE A 173 -40.54 9.66 -6.96
N PHE A 174 -40.93 10.71 -6.24
CA PHE A 174 -40.21 11.97 -6.03
C PHE A 174 -38.69 11.80 -6.19
N GLN A 175 -38.11 12.26 -7.30
CA GLN A 175 -36.66 12.49 -7.34
C GLN A 175 -36.40 13.67 -6.40
N GLU A 176 -35.67 13.41 -5.31
CA GLU A 176 -35.20 14.48 -4.43
C GLU A 176 -34.39 15.48 -5.26
N PRO A 177 -34.51 16.80 -5.01
CA PRO A 177 -33.71 17.80 -5.71
C PRO A 177 -32.23 17.44 -5.65
N MET A 178 -31.52 17.43 -6.77
CA MET A 178 -30.10 17.09 -6.82
C MET A 178 -29.23 18.34 -6.73
N SER A 179 -28.19 18.29 -5.93
CA SER A 179 -27.11 19.29 -5.87
C SER A 179 -25.90 18.81 -6.64
N VAL A 180 -25.25 19.72 -7.36
CA VAL A 180 -23.95 19.48 -7.99
C VAL A 180 -22.85 19.67 -6.95
N ILE A 181 -21.94 18.70 -6.87
CA ILE A 181 -20.76 18.71 -6.02
C ILE A 181 -19.51 18.48 -6.88
N ASN A 182 -18.36 18.98 -6.43
CA ASN A 182 -17.09 18.75 -7.12
C ASN A 182 -16.51 17.36 -6.78
N GLN A 183 -15.49 16.93 -7.52
CA GLN A 183 -14.85 15.62 -7.34
C GLN A 183 -14.25 15.41 -5.93
N GLU A 184 -13.66 16.44 -5.31
CA GLU A 184 -13.03 16.33 -3.98
C GLU A 184 -14.08 16.15 -2.88
N GLU A 185 -15.16 16.93 -2.95
CA GLU A 185 -16.32 16.81 -2.07
C GLU A 185 -17.03 15.45 -2.28
N ALA A 186 -17.15 15.00 -3.53
CA ALA A 186 -17.68 13.68 -3.85
C ALA A 186 -16.85 12.55 -3.22
N LEU A 187 -15.52 12.59 -3.29
CA LEU A 187 -14.65 11.60 -2.64
C LEU A 187 -14.81 11.60 -1.11
N LYS A 188 -14.79 12.80 -0.50
CA LYS A 188 -14.97 12.96 0.95
C LYS A 188 -16.29 12.37 1.43
N LEU A 189 -17.38 12.66 0.73
CA LEU A 189 -18.72 12.18 1.07
C LEU A 189 -18.90 10.70 0.76
N TYR A 190 -18.37 10.21 -0.37
CA TYR A 190 -18.37 8.78 -0.71
C TYR A 190 -17.64 7.95 0.35
N ASP A 191 -16.46 8.39 0.80
CA ASP A 191 -15.68 7.71 1.84
C ASP A 191 -16.41 7.73 3.20
N ALA A 192 -17.32 8.69 3.42
CA ALA A 192 -18.22 8.77 4.58
C ALA A 192 -19.51 7.92 4.45
N GLY A 193 -19.72 7.27 3.30
CA GLY A 193 -20.88 6.42 3.01
C GLY A 193 -22.07 7.16 2.41
N ALA A 194 -21.85 8.29 1.74
CA ALA A 194 -22.90 9.01 1.01
C ALA A 194 -23.18 8.38 -0.36
N ASP A 195 -24.45 8.45 -0.79
CA ASP A 195 -24.84 8.05 -2.13
C ASP A 195 -24.49 9.14 -3.15
N ILE A 196 -23.44 8.92 -3.94
CA ILE A 196 -22.97 9.84 -5.00
C ILE A 196 -23.47 9.36 -6.36
N TYR A 197 -23.87 10.30 -7.22
CA TYR A 197 -24.41 10.01 -8.55
C TYR A 197 -23.65 10.78 -9.64
N LEU A 198 -23.59 10.19 -10.82
CA LEU A 198 -23.03 10.82 -12.02
C LEU A 198 -23.99 11.89 -12.55
N ILE A 199 -23.45 12.99 -13.08
CA ILE A 199 -24.23 13.96 -13.85
C ILE A 199 -24.41 13.40 -15.25
N THR A 200 -25.61 12.90 -15.54
CA THR A 200 -25.93 12.27 -16.82
C THR A 200 -27.21 12.86 -17.40
N ASN A 201 -27.38 12.68 -18.72
CA ASN A 201 -28.62 13.03 -19.40
C ASN A 201 -29.66 11.91 -19.35
N PHE A 202 -29.39 10.82 -18.63
CA PHE A 202 -30.30 9.68 -18.53
C PHE A 202 -31.52 10.02 -17.68
N SER A 203 -32.64 9.37 -17.97
CA SER A 203 -33.91 9.56 -17.25
C SER A 203 -33.84 9.16 -15.77
N SER A 204 -32.88 8.30 -15.41
CA SER A 204 -32.64 7.83 -14.05
C SER A 204 -31.21 8.18 -13.59
N PRO A 205 -31.02 8.64 -12.33
CA PRO A 205 -29.70 8.88 -11.77
C PRO A 205 -28.87 7.59 -11.76
N ILE A 206 -27.60 7.69 -12.15
CA ILE A 206 -26.65 6.57 -12.07
C ILE A 206 -25.79 6.77 -10.83
N TYR A 207 -25.88 5.84 -9.88
CA TYR A 207 -25.08 5.88 -8.65
C TYR A 207 -23.67 5.38 -8.90
N VAL A 208 -22.70 5.97 -8.20
CA VAL A 208 -21.31 5.55 -8.18
C VAL A 208 -21.20 4.27 -7.36
N THR A 209 -20.52 3.25 -7.90
CA THR A 209 -20.33 1.95 -7.24
C THR A 209 -18.93 1.74 -6.69
N GLU A 210 -17.95 2.42 -7.28
CA GLU A 210 -16.53 2.23 -6.97
C GLU A 210 -15.88 3.59 -6.73
N ARG A 211 -15.03 3.68 -5.70
CA ARG A 211 -14.26 4.91 -5.42
C ARG A 211 -13.44 5.38 -6.62
N MET A 212 -12.90 4.44 -7.41
CA MET A 212 -12.11 4.73 -8.61
C MET A 212 -12.92 5.41 -9.73
N GLU A 213 -14.25 5.22 -9.76
CA GLU A 213 -15.15 5.97 -10.67
C GLU A 213 -15.13 7.45 -10.36
N ILE A 214 -14.96 7.84 -9.09
CA ILE A 214 -14.82 9.24 -8.72
C ILE A 214 -13.40 9.73 -9.00
N GLU A 215 -12.37 8.98 -8.59
CA GLU A 215 -10.96 9.40 -8.72
C GLU A 215 -10.52 9.62 -10.17
N ARG A 216 -10.99 8.79 -11.10
CA ARG A 216 -10.62 8.87 -12.52
C ARG A 216 -11.74 9.39 -13.42
N GLY A 217 -12.91 9.67 -12.85
CA GLY A 217 -14.11 10.11 -13.57
C GLY A 217 -14.19 11.62 -13.83
N PRO A 218 -15.41 12.16 -14.01
CA PRO A 218 -15.62 13.58 -14.29
C PRO A 218 -15.26 14.50 -13.11
N GLU A 219 -15.20 15.81 -13.39
CA GLU A 219 -14.90 16.86 -12.39
C GLU A 219 -16.06 17.14 -11.43
N HIS A 220 -17.29 16.80 -11.83
CA HIS A 220 -18.51 17.13 -11.11
C HIS A 220 -19.43 15.90 -11.00
N TYR A 221 -20.05 15.77 -9.84
CA TYR A 221 -21.02 14.74 -9.50
C TYR A 221 -22.28 15.41 -8.96
N GLN A 222 -23.28 14.61 -8.67
CA GLN A 222 -24.50 15.08 -8.02
C GLN A 222 -24.91 14.15 -6.89
N MET A 223 -25.63 14.70 -5.92
CA MET A 223 -26.24 13.94 -4.82
C MET A 223 -27.53 14.65 -4.40
N SER A 224 -28.40 14.00 -3.62
CA SER A 224 -29.62 14.68 -3.21
C SER A 224 -29.33 15.84 -2.25
N MET A 225 -30.07 16.93 -2.39
CA MET A 225 -30.00 18.11 -1.51
C MET A 225 -30.22 17.71 -0.05
N ALA A 226 -31.18 16.82 0.20
CA ALA A 226 -31.47 16.33 1.53
C ALA A 226 -30.27 15.57 2.11
N GLU A 227 -29.58 14.77 1.31
CA GLU A 227 -28.39 14.03 1.75
C GLU A 227 -27.19 14.94 1.97
N LEU A 228 -26.97 15.91 1.09
CA LEU A 228 -25.91 16.90 1.25
C LEU A 228 -26.11 17.71 2.53
N GLU A 229 -27.33 18.17 2.79
CA GLU A 229 -27.68 18.90 4.02
C GLU A 229 -27.51 18.03 5.27
N ARG A 230 -27.90 16.74 5.20
CA ARG A 230 -27.64 15.78 6.28
C ARG A 230 -26.14 15.65 6.58
N PHE A 231 -25.30 15.47 5.58
CA PHE A 231 -23.85 15.34 5.79
C PHE A 231 -23.21 16.64 6.30
N ARG A 232 -23.67 17.81 5.84
CA ARG A 232 -23.25 19.11 6.40
C ARG A 232 -23.62 19.23 7.88
N ASN A 233 -24.84 18.84 8.25
CA ASN A 233 -25.29 18.82 9.64
C ASN A 233 -24.51 17.80 10.49
N LEU A 234 -24.19 16.62 9.94
CA LEU A 234 -23.36 15.62 10.60
C LEU A 234 -21.94 16.11 10.83
N GLU A 235 -21.32 16.75 9.82
CA GLU A 235 -20.01 17.34 9.96
C GLU A 235 -19.99 18.43 11.04
N TRP A 236 -21.08 19.20 11.15
CA TRP A 236 -21.26 20.18 12.22
C TRP A 236 -21.44 19.54 13.60
N GLU A 237 -22.27 18.50 13.72
CA GLU A 237 -22.50 17.75 14.96
C GLU A 237 -21.21 17.06 15.44
N MET A 238 -20.43 16.49 14.51
CA MET A 238 -19.14 15.85 14.80
C MET A 238 -18.18 16.78 15.55
N GLN A 239 -18.18 18.08 15.24
CA GLN A 239 -17.31 19.05 15.92
C GLN A 239 -17.63 19.23 17.41
N LYS A 240 -18.82 18.81 17.87
CA LYS A 240 -19.16 18.82 19.30
C LYS A 240 -18.48 17.69 20.08
N TYR A 241 -18.03 16.65 19.37
CA TYR A 241 -17.56 15.39 19.92
C TYR A 241 -16.14 15.09 19.44
N PRO A 242 -15.10 15.58 20.13
CA PRO A 242 -13.69 15.34 19.73
C PRO A 242 -13.31 13.84 19.72
N GLN A 243 -14.13 12.98 20.33
CA GLN A 243 -13.97 11.52 20.30
C GLN A 243 -14.28 10.91 18.92
N ILE A 244 -14.98 11.64 18.03
CA ILE A 244 -15.30 11.21 16.67
C ILE A 244 -14.22 11.70 15.72
N GLN A 245 -13.54 10.78 15.05
CA GLN A 245 -12.30 11.07 14.30
C GLN A 245 -12.53 11.21 12.79
N SER A 246 -13.72 10.88 12.28
CA SER A 246 -14.03 10.93 10.85
C SER A 246 -15.52 11.14 10.58
N LEU A 247 -15.84 11.71 9.42
CA LEU A 247 -17.23 11.88 8.97
C LEU A 247 -17.94 10.53 8.80
N LYS A 248 -17.21 9.48 8.42
CA LYS A 248 -17.71 8.10 8.36
C LYS A 248 -18.17 7.61 9.73
N GLU A 249 -17.38 7.88 10.77
CA GLU A 249 -17.74 7.55 12.14
C GLU A 249 -18.90 8.41 12.65
N ALA A 250 -18.93 9.70 12.31
CA ALA A 250 -20.05 10.57 12.64
C ALA A 250 -21.36 10.06 12.01
N ASN A 251 -21.32 9.63 10.75
CA ASN A 251 -22.48 9.06 10.07
C ASN A 251 -22.97 7.77 10.76
N LEU A 252 -22.06 6.93 11.26
CA LEU A 252 -22.42 5.74 12.04
C LEU A 252 -23.03 6.09 13.40
N LEU A 253 -22.43 7.02 14.17
CA LEU A 253 -22.78 7.25 15.57
C LEU A 253 -23.87 8.30 15.78
N LEU A 254 -23.96 9.29 14.89
CA LEU A 254 -24.89 10.42 14.98
C LEU A 254 -25.93 10.41 13.85
N GLY A 255 -25.72 9.60 12.82
CA GLY A 255 -26.64 9.47 11.70
C GLY A 255 -27.94 8.75 12.06
N THR A 256 -28.94 8.93 11.22
CA THR A 256 -30.29 8.35 11.37
C THR A 256 -30.49 7.08 10.53
N ARG A 257 -29.49 6.66 9.75
CA ARG A 257 -29.53 5.45 8.91
C ARG A 257 -29.22 4.22 9.76
N ARG A 258 -29.94 3.13 9.49
CA ARG A 258 -29.73 1.82 10.11
C ARG A 258 -28.42 1.22 9.60
N THR A 259 -27.37 1.27 10.41
CA THR A 259 -26.01 0.89 10.04
C THR A 259 -25.33 0.12 11.16
N PHE A 260 -24.24 -0.56 10.85
CA PHE A 260 -23.34 -1.14 11.84
C PHE A 260 -21.90 -0.76 11.53
N GLY A 261 -21.08 -0.68 12.57
CA GLY A 261 -19.65 -0.46 12.47
C GLY A 261 -18.86 -1.53 13.21
N ILE A 262 -17.67 -1.83 12.69
CA ILE A 262 -16.73 -2.74 13.35
C ILE A 262 -15.54 -1.93 13.82
N TYR A 263 -15.27 -2.02 15.11
CA TYR A 263 -14.13 -1.43 15.78
C TYR A 263 -13.15 -2.53 16.17
N GLN A 264 -11.89 -2.35 15.79
CA GLN A 264 -10.78 -3.23 16.15
C GLN A 264 -9.73 -2.43 16.91
N ILE A 265 -8.98 -3.10 17.77
CA ILE A 265 -7.95 -2.46 18.58
C ILE A 265 -6.92 -1.79 17.65
N LYS A 266 -6.52 -0.57 18.01
CA LYS A 266 -5.45 0.16 17.34
C LYS A 266 -4.11 -0.45 17.73
N ASP A 267 -3.27 -0.62 16.72
CA ASP A 267 -1.86 -0.93 16.90
C ASP A 267 -1.21 0.18 17.73
N ASP A 268 -0.31 -0.18 18.65
CA ASP A 268 0.37 0.71 19.60
C ASP A 268 -0.56 1.43 20.61
N SER A 269 -1.74 0.88 20.89
CA SER A 269 -2.67 1.42 21.90
C SER A 269 -2.65 0.62 23.21
N PRO A 270 -3.05 1.21 24.36
CA PRO A 270 -3.29 0.48 25.60
C PRO A 270 -4.27 -0.69 25.47
N GLY A 271 -5.08 -0.72 24.39
CA GLY A 271 -5.97 -1.81 24.03
C GLY A 271 -5.28 -3.15 23.83
N GLU A 272 -4.02 -3.16 23.41
CA GLU A 272 -3.26 -4.40 23.20
C GLU A 272 -3.18 -5.26 24.47
N ASN A 273 -3.21 -4.63 25.66
CA ASN A 273 -3.19 -5.35 26.94
C ASN A 273 -4.42 -6.21 27.19
N TYR A 274 -5.52 -5.96 26.49
CA TYR A 274 -6.76 -6.75 26.57
C TYR A 274 -7.22 -7.26 25.20
N ALA A 275 -6.33 -7.27 24.20
CA ALA A 275 -6.60 -7.88 22.91
C ALA A 275 -6.82 -9.40 23.07
N PHE A 276 -7.84 -9.92 22.39
CA PHE A 276 -8.31 -11.31 22.47
C PHE A 276 -8.73 -11.78 23.87
N MET A 277 -8.87 -10.88 24.84
CA MET A 277 -9.32 -11.21 26.18
C MET A 277 -10.84 -11.09 26.32
N ASN A 278 -11.43 -12.01 27.08
CA ASN A 278 -12.87 -12.02 27.33
C ASN A 278 -13.28 -11.00 28.40
N MET A 279 -14.58 -10.70 28.53
CA MET A 279 -15.07 -9.69 29.48
C MET A 279 -14.74 -10.03 30.93
N ARG A 280 -14.77 -11.32 31.30
CA ARG A 280 -14.39 -11.77 32.65
C ARG A 280 -12.94 -11.41 32.99
N PHE A 281 -12.03 -11.56 32.04
CA PHE A 281 -10.63 -11.17 32.21
C PHE A 281 -10.50 -9.66 32.37
N ILE A 282 -11.23 -8.89 31.56
CA ILE A 282 -11.21 -7.43 31.62
C ILE A 282 -11.68 -6.94 33.01
N GLU A 283 -12.80 -7.48 33.49
CA GLU A 283 -13.34 -7.16 34.81
C GLU A 283 -12.43 -7.61 35.96
N SER A 284 -11.88 -8.83 35.91
CA SER A 284 -11.06 -9.37 37.00
C SER A 284 -9.73 -8.65 37.18
N HIS A 285 -9.22 -8.03 36.11
CA HIS A 285 -7.97 -7.25 36.11
C HIS A 285 -8.21 -5.74 36.27
N GLY A 286 -9.46 -5.32 36.55
CA GLY A 286 -9.80 -3.91 36.74
C GLY A 286 -9.54 -3.05 35.51
N MET A 287 -9.51 -3.65 34.33
CA MET A 287 -9.32 -2.95 33.06
C MET A 287 -10.65 -2.39 32.57
N GLN A 288 -10.58 -1.33 31.78
CA GLN A 288 -11.75 -0.69 31.21
C GLN A 288 -11.57 -0.56 29.71
N ILE A 289 -12.54 -1.07 28.94
CA ILE A 289 -12.58 -0.92 27.50
C ILE A 289 -12.84 0.55 27.19
N LYS A 290 -11.95 1.16 26.42
CA LYS A 290 -11.97 2.58 26.06
C LYS A 290 -12.05 2.74 24.56
N LYS A 291 -12.87 3.67 24.07
CA LYS A 291 -13.03 3.92 22.62
C LYS A 291 -11.72 4.37 21.98
N GLU A 292 -10.88 5.07 22.72
CA GLU A 292 -9.61 5.63 22.25
C GLU A 292 -8.65 4.53 21.76
N ASP A 293 -8.75 3.35 22.36
CA ASP A 293 -7.93 2.16 22.04
C ASP A 293 -8.38 1.47 20.75
N TYR A 294 -9.51 1.88 20.14
CA TYR A 294 -10.09 1.25 18.96
C TYR A 294 -10.08 2.17 17.74
N LYS A 295 -9.98 1.56 16.55
CA LYS A 295 -10.17 2.20 15.23
C LYS A 295 -11.41 1.60 14.55
N LEU A 296 -12.21 2.45 13.93
CA LEU A 296 -13.31 2.03 13.07
C LEU A 296 -12.72 1.46 11.76
N VAL A 297 -12.90 0.16 11.53
CA VAL A 297 -12.36 -0.53 10.34
C VAL A 297 -13.40 -0.74 9.24
N TYR A 298 -14.69 -0.74 9.58
CA TYR A 298 -15.76 -0.98 8.63
C TYR A 298 -17.06 -0.32 9.06
N VAL A 299 -17.86 0.11 8.08
CA VAL A 299 -19.26 0.54 8.26
C VAL A 299 -20.08 -0.10 7.13
N GLY A 300 -21.22 -0.68 7.47
CA GLY A 300 -22.15 -1.24 6.50
C GLY A 300 -23.60 -1.02 6.91
N ASP A 301 -24.51 -1.23 5.95
CA ASP A 301 -25.94 -1.09 6.18
C ASP A 301 -26.52 -2.27 6.96
N LEU A 302 -27.40 -1.96 7.91
CA LEU A 302 -28.11 -2.95 8.70
C LEU A 302 -29.45 -3.29 8.01
N SER A 303 -29.43 -4.26 7.09
CA SER A 303 -30.62 -4.65 6.33
C SER A 303 -31.53 -5.62 7.11
N GLY A 304 -32.84 -5.41 7.03
CA GLY A 304 -33.84 -6.31 7.57
C GLY A 304 -33.70 -6.58 9.08
N ASN A 305 -33.60 -7.86 9.44
CA ASN A 305 -33.49 -8.40 10.79
C ASN A 305 -32.08 -8.97 11.09
N MET A 306 -31.05 -8.47 10.41
CA MET A 306 -29.66 -8.89 10.61
C MET A 306 -29.26 -8.80 12.09
N SER A 307 -28.79 -9.92 12.63
CA SER A 307 -28.37 -10.07 14.01
C SER A 307 -26.85 -9.93 14.15
N LEU A 308 -26.36 -9.75 15.39
CA LEU A 308 -24.91 -9.77 15.68
C LEU A 308 -24.24 -11.08 15.23
N GLY A 309 -24.96 -12.20 15.29
CA GLY A 309 -24.49 -13.51 14.79
C GLY A 309 -24.32 -13.53 13.27
N ASP A 310 -25.25 -12.93 12.53
CA ASP A 310 -25.16 -12.84 11.07
C ASP A 310 -23.98 -11.95 10.65
N ILE A 311 -23.72 -10.87 11.40
CA ILE A 311 -22.53 -10.03 11.22
C ILE A 311 -21.28 -10.86 11.51
N PHE A 312 -21.24 -11.59 12.62
CA PHE A 312 -20.10 -12.46 12.96
C PHE A 312 -19.81 -13.50 11.88
N GLU A 313 -20.84 -14.16 11.35
CA GLU A 313 -20.72 -15.16 10.30
C GLU A 313 -20.19 -14.51 9.01
N ARG A 314 -20.76 -13.38 8.59
CA ARG A 314 -20.35 -12.66 7.38
C ARG A 314 -18.87 -12.26 7.40
N PHE A 315 -18.37 -11.71 8.50
CA PHE A 315 -16.97 -11.24 8.55
C PHE A 315 -15.94 -12.36 8.79
N ASN A 316 -16.39 -13.58 9.08
CA ASN A 316 -15.54 -14.76 9.27
C ASN A 316 -15.60 -15.78 8.12
N ILE A 317 -16.74 -15.90 7.43
CA ILE A 317 -16.96 -16.86 6.34
C ILE A 317 -17.08 -16.13 5.00
N ASP A 318 -18.04 -15.21 4.88
CA ASP A 318 -18.40 -14.53 3.63
C ASP A 318 -17.92 -13.07 3.62
N ARG A 319 -16.61 -12.89 3.78
CA ARG A 319 -15.97 -11.59 3.99
C ARG A 319 -16.24 -10.63 2.81
N PRO A 320 -16.73 -9.40 3.08
CA PRO A 320 -16.88 -8.38 2.03
C PRO A 320 -15.56 -8.03 1.33
N GLU A 321 -15.59 -7.80 0.02
CA GLU A 321 -14.39 -7.47 -0.78
C GLU A 321 -13.72 -6.15 -0.36
N ASP A 322 -14.47 -5.24 0.25
CA ASP A 322 -14.03 -3.93 0.74
C ASP A 322 -13.54 -3.95 2.20
N PHE A 323 -13.69 -5.08 2.91
CA PHE A 323 -13.22 -5.21 4.29
C PHE A 323 -11.69 -5.35 4.35
N ARG A 324 -11.04 -4.51 5.16
CA ARG A 324 -9.57 -4.48 5.34
C ARG A 324 -9.11 -4.82 6.75
N GLY A 325 -10.03 -5.10 7.67
CA GLY A 325 -9.73 -5.56 9.03
C GLY A 325 -9.40 -7.06 9.10
N HIS A 326 -9.03 -7.51 10.30
CA HIS A 326 -8.89 -8.95 10.57
C HIS A 326 -10.25 -9.60 10.83
N SER A 327 -10.26 -10.94 10.90
CA SER A 327 -11.46 -11.72 11.22
C SER A 327 -12.09 -11.25 12.52
N LEU A 328 -13.42 -11.16 12.56
CA LEU A 328 -14.13 -10.70 13.75
C LEU A 328 -13.92 -11.72 14.89
N SER A 329 -13.33 -11.27 15.98
CA SER A 329 -12.78 -12.11 17.04
C SER A 329 -12.96 -11.50 18.42
N VAL A 330 -12.59 -12.26 19.47
CA VAL A 330 -12.64 -11.76 20.85
C VAL A 330 -11.87 -10.45 20.95
N SER A 331 -12.38 -9.49 21.71
CA SER A 331 -11.91 -8.10 21.83
C SER A 331 -12.40 -7.11 20.78
N ASP A 332 -12.97 -7.56 19.66
CA ASP A 332 -13.58 -6.66 18.68
C ASP A 332 -14.92 -6.11 19.19
N ILE A 333 -15.30 -4.94 18.69
CA ILE A 333 -16.56 -4.29 19.06
C ILE A 333 -17.40 -4.04 17.83
N VAL A 334 -18.63 -4.54 17.87
CA VAL A 334 -19.65 -4.26 16.86
C VAL A 334 -20.58 -3.18 17.40
N VAL A 335 -20.59 -2.02 16.74
CA VAL A 335 -21.53 -0.94 17.04
C VAL A 335 -22.72 -1.06 16.12
N LEU A 336 -23.93 -1.07 16.67
CA LEU A 336 -25.18 -1.08 15.93
C LEU A 336 -25.86 0.28 16.08
N ASN A 337 -26.29 0.87 14.97
CA ASN A 337 -27.19 2.01 14.94
C ASN A 337 -28.50 1.56 14.27
N ASP A 338 -29.60 1.56 15.03
CA ASP A 338 -30.93 1.20 14.53
C ASP A 338 -31.74 2.40 14.01
N GLY A 339 -31.11 3.57 13.93
CA GLY A 339 -31.68 4.85 13.50
C GLY A 339 -32.19 5.72 14.65
N GLU A 340 -32.43 5.14 15.84
CA GLU A 340 -32.84 5.86 17.05
C GLU A 340 -31.85 5.67 18.21
N LYS A 341 -31.26 4.48 18.30
CA LYS A 341 -30.36 4.06 19.36
C LYS A 341 -29.09 3.47 18.78
N VAL A 342 -27.98 3.88 19.38
CA VAL A 342 -26.66 3.31 19.11
C VAL A 342 -26.23 2.46 20.29
N THR A 343 -25.82 1.21 20.04
CA THR A 343 -25.31 0.28 21.06
C THR A 343 -23.98 -0.32 20.62
N ALA A 344 -23.06 -0.48 21.56
CA ALA A 344 -21.79 -1.15 21.34
C ALA A 344 -21.83 -2.57 21.93
N HIS A 345 -21.35 -3.55 21.18
CA HIS A 345 -21.34 -4.95 21.56
C HIS A 345 -19.94 -5.53 21.43
N PHE A 346 -19.33 -5.88 22.56
CA PHE A 346 -18.06 -6.55 22.65
C PHE A 346 -18.21 -8.03 22.28
N VAL A 347 -17.30 -8.54 21.45
CA VAL A 347 -17.22 -9.96 21.12
C VAL A 347 -16.59 -10.70 22.29
N ASP A 348 -17.42 -11.38 23.08
CA ASP A 348 -17.04 -12.17 24.24
C ASP A 348 -17.10 -13.67 23.89
N SER A 349 -16.01 -14.21 23.34
CA SER A 349 -15.90 -15.58 22.82
C SER A 349 -16.88 -15.88 21.66
N ILE A 350 -17.93 -16.66 21.93
CA ILE A 350 -19.02 -17.01 20.99
C ILE A 350 -20.28 -16.17 21.22
N SER A 351 -20.21 -15.18 22.10
CA SER A 351 -21.34 -14.33 22.51
C SER A 351 -21.00 -12.84 22.44
N PHE A 352 -22.00 -12.00 22.65
CA PHE A 352 -21.86 -10.55 22.60
C PHE A 352 -22.29 -9.93 23.91
N GLU A 353 -21.42 -9.09 24.48
CA GLU A 353 -21.72 -8.33 25.70
C GLU A 353 -21.88 -6.85 25.36
N GLN A 354 -22.98 -6.24 25.82
CA GLN A 354 -23.24 -4.83 25.53
C GLN A 354 -22.38 -3.93 26.42
N LEU A 355 -21.70 -2.96 25.82
CA LEU A 355 -20.90 -1.95 26.52
C LEU A 355 -21.67 -0.64 26.63
N ASP A 356 -22.15 -0.34 27.84
CA ASP A 356 -22.97 0.86 28.06
C ASP A 356 -22.17 2.18 28.03
N SER A 357 -20.88 2.14 28.40
CA SER A 357 -20.04 3.34 28.49
C SER A 357 -19.08 3.56 27.31
N PHE A 358 -19.03 2.62 26.36
CA PHE A 358 -18.07 2.68 25.25
C PHE A 358 -18.30 3.88 24.33
N LEU A 359 -19.56 4.30 24.17
CA LEU A 359 -19.98 5.42 23.34
C LEU A 359 -20.31 6.68 24.15
N ASN A 360 -19.75 6.83 25.34
CA ASN A 360 -19.94 8.04 26.14
C ASN A 360 -19.23 9.23 25.47
N LEU A 361 -19.93 9.83 24.50
CA LEU A 361 -19.50 11.05 23.83
C LEU A 361 -19.72 12.21 24.79
N GLU A 362 -18.64 12.73 25.38
CA GLU A 362 -18.69 13.95 26.17
C GLU A 362 -18.71 15.14 25.21
N GLU A 363 -19.82 15.88 25.16
CA GLU A 363 -19.93 17.12 24.41
C GLU A 363 -18.91 18.13 24.96
N GLN A 364 -18.02 18.61 24.09
CA GLN A 364 -17.07 19.63 24.47
C GLN A 364 -17.81 20.96 24.63
N VAL A 365 -17.81 21.52 25.85
CA VAL A 365 -18.30 22.88 26.07
C VAL A 365 -17.40 23.83 25.29
N LEU A 366 -17.88 24.28 24.14
CA LEU A 366 -17.15 25.18 23.25
C LEU A 366 -16.86 26.49 23.97
N SER A 367 -15.58 26.81 24.14
CA SER A 367 -15.15 28.10 24.68
C SER A 367 -15.05 29.18 23.61
N GLU A 368 -15.10 28.81 22.33
CA GLU A 368 -14.94 29.73 21.21
C GLU A 368 -15.65 29.22 19.94
N LEU A 369 -16.08 30.15 19.09
CA LEU A 369 -16.74 29.90 17.81
C LEU A 369 -16.31 30.95 16.78
N ALA A 370 -16.26 30.55 15.51
CA ALA A 370 -16.17 31.46 14.38
C ALA A 370 -17.19 31.08 13.30
N TYR A 371 -17.74 32.07 12.62
CA TYR A 371 -18.67 31.91 11.49
C TYR A 371 -18.19 32.75 10.30
N GLU A 372 -18.36 32.22 9.11
CA GLU A 372 -18.29 32.90 7.84
C GLU A 372 -19.71 33.06 7.30
N VAL A 373 -20.09 34.28 6.93
CA VAL A 373 -21.42 34.63 6.42
C VAL A 373 -21.24 35.41 5.13
N GLY A 374 -21.36 34.71 4.00
CA GLY A 374 -20.99 35.26 2.70
C GLY A 374 -19.47 35.45 2.62
N GLU A 375 -19.01 36.68 2.43
CA GLU A 375 -17.58 37.02 2.40
C GLU A 375 -17.10 37.66 3.73
N ARG A 376 -17.90 37.61 4.80
CA ARG A 376 -17.60 38.26 6.09
C ARG A 376 -17.41 37.24 7.21
N TYR A 377 -16.73 37.64 8.27
CA TYR A 377 -16.39 36.73 9.37
C TYR A 377 -16.88 37.24 10.73
N PHE A 378 -17.21 36.31 11.62
CA PHE A 378 -17.64 36.55 12.99
C PHE A 378 -16.86 35.62 13.91
N ALA A 379 -16.45 36.10 15.08
CA ALA A 379 -15.75 35.35 16.10
C ALA A 379 -16.35 35.65 17.48
N ILE A 380 -16.43 34.65 18.35
CA ILE A 380 -16.91 34.80 19.73
C ILE A 380 -16.15 33.85 20.67
N GLN A 381 -15.81 34.32 21.87
CA GLN A 381 -15.05 33.56 22.87
C GLN A 381 -15.63 33.79 24.27
N ARG A 382 -15.63 32.74 25.10
CA ARG A 382 -16.08 32.79 26.49
C ARG A 382 -15.07 33.50 27.39
N THR A 383 -15.56 34.38 28.26
CA THR A 383 -14.79 35.12 29.26
C THR A 383 -15.36 34.91 30.67
N GLU A 384 -14.73 35.49 31.70
CA GLU A 384 -15.21 35.41 33.09
C GLU A 384 -16.54 36.16 33.31
N GLU A 385 -16.90 37.09 32.41
CA GLU A 385 -18.07 37.98 32.53
C GLU A 385 -19.07 37.83 31.35
N GLY A 386 -18.99 36.75 30.57
CA GLY A 386 -19.87 36.52 29.41
C GLY A 386 -19.12 36.04 28.16
N TYR A 387 -19.42 36.62 27.00
CA TYR A 387 -18.81 36.27 25.72
C TYR A 387 -18.24 37.50 25.00
N ASP A 388 -16.97 37.49 24.62
CA ASP A 388 -16.31 38.53 23.81
C ASP A 388 -16.51 38.19 22.32
N TYR A 389 -17.06 39.10 21.52
CA TYR A 389 -17.39 38.87 20.11
C TYR A 389 -16.77 39.93 19.19
N SER A 390 -16.57 39.57 17.92
CA SER A 390 -16.00 40.43 16.89
C SER A 390 -16.53 40.09 15.50
N PHE A 391 -16.83 41.12 14.71
CA PHE A 391 -17.25 41.06 13.32
C PHE A 391 -16.14 41.61 12.42
N TYR A 392 -15.82 40.90 11.34
CA TYR A 392 -14.78 41.24 10.38
C TYR A 392 -15.33 41.33 8.95
N ASP A 393 -14.75 42.22 8.14
CA ASP A 393 -15.04 42.33 6.71
C ASP A 393 -14.31 41.26 5.86
N GLU A 394 -14.45 41.37 4.54
CA GLU A 394 -13.84 40.47 3.53
C GLU A 394 -12.31 40.46 3.56
N ASP A 395 -11.71 41.55 4.04
CA ASP A 395 -10.26 41.72 4.21
C ASP A 395 -9.82 41.42 5.66
N PHE A 396 -10.63 40.75 6.49
CA PHE A 396 -10.36 40.47 7.90
C PHE A 396 -10.18 41.71 8.79
N ARG A 397 -10.69 42.88 8.39
CA ARG A 397 -10.65 44.09 9.22
C ARG A 397 -11.82 44.11 10.19
N LEU A 398 -11.53 44.45 11.45
CA LEU A 398 -12.54 44.58 12.49
C LEU A 398 -13.56 45.66 12.13
N MET A 399 -14.82 45.26 11.96
CA MET A 399 -15.96 46.14 11.74
C MET A 399 -16.60 46.54 13.06
N ASP A 400 -16.81 45.57 13.95
CA ASP A 400 -17.41 45.77 15.26
C ASP A 400 -16.97 44.69 16.24
N GLY A 401 -17.04 44.96 17.55
CA GLY A 401 -16.72 43.99 18.59
C GLY A 401 -17.08 44.48 19.99
N GLY A 402 -17.45 43.56 20.86
CA GLY A 402 -18.00 43.88 22.17
C GLY A 402 -18.09 42.68 23.10
N VAL A 403 -18.62 42.90 24.30
CA VAL A 403 -18.85 41.85 25.30
C VAL A 403 -20.34 41.66 25.48
N TYR A 404 -20.79 40.42 25.32
CA TYR A 404 -22.14 39.95 25.58
C TYR A 404 -22.21 39.36 26.99
N GLU A 405 -22.83 40.08 27.92
CA GLU A 405 -22.72 39.86 29.38
C GLU A 405 -23.53 38.66 29.92
N ASN A 406 -24.41 38.05 29.12
CA ASN A 406 -25.27 36.97 29.58
C ASN A 406 -24.58 35.60 29.41
N ASP A 407 -24.05 35.06 30.49
CA ASP A 407 -23.36 33.76 30.56
C ASP A 407 -24.30 32.59 30.90
N GLU A 408 -25.59 32.84 31.10
CA GLU A 408 -26.61 31.80 31.36
C GLU A 408 -27.01 31.05 30.09
N ILE A 409 -26.83 31.67 28.92
CA ILE A 409 -27.08 31.06 27.62
C ILE A 409 -25.80 30.46 27.05
N SER A 410 -25.93 29.47 26.17
CA SER A 410 -24.79 28.88 25.49
C SER A 410 -24.12 29.89 24.55
N ILE A 411 -22.82 29.72 24.30
CA ILE A 411 -22.06 30.55 23.33
C ILE A 411 -22.70 30.57 21.94
N LYS A 412 -23.47 29.52 21.59
CA LYS A 412 -24.22 29.43 20.33
C LYS A 412 -25.45 30.32 20.33
N GLU A 413 -26.25 30.26 21.38
CA GLU A 413 -27.42 31.14 21.54
C GLU A 413 -26.97 32.61 21.55
N ALA A 414 -25.85 32.91 22.23
CA ALA A 414 -25.25 34.25 22.19
C ALA A 414 -24.80 34.64 20.77
N ALA A 415 -24.17 33.74 20.01
CA ALA A 415 -23.78 33.99 18.63
C ALA A 415 -24.98 34.21 17.70
N GLU A 416 -26.07 33.45 17.89
CA GLU A 416 -27.30 33.58 17.11
C GLU A 416 -27.97 34.94 17.33
N GLU A 417 -28.12 35.35 18.60
CA GLU A 417 -28.67 36.67 18.94
C GLU A 417 -27.81 37.80 18.33
N LEU A 418 -26.49 37.72 18.47
CA LEU A 418 -25.57 38.72 17.92
C LEU A 418 -25.63 38.81 16.38
N LEU A 419 -25.69 37.67 15.69
CA LEU A 419 -25.79 37.63 14.22
C LEU A 419 -27.15 38.13 13.73
N GLU A 420 -28.24 37.85 14.46
CA GLU A 420 -29.58 38.36 14.14
C GLU A 420 -29.69 39.87 14.36
N ASP A 421 -29.14 40.39 15.46
CA ASP A 421 -29.13 41.82 15.79
C ASP A 421 -28.36 42.65 14.75
N GLU A 422 -27.22 42.14 14.25
CA GLU A 422 -26.45 42.75 13.15
C GLU A 422 -27.09 42.52 11.76
N GLY A 423 -28.16 41.73 11.67
CA GLY A 423 -28.89 41.46 10.42
C GLY A 423 -28.17 40.49 9.46
N TRP A 424 -27.29 39.63 9.98
CA TRP A 424 -26.55 38.61 9.21
C TRP A 424 -27.37 37.32 9.10
N THR A 425 -28.37 37.34 8.21
CA THR A 425 -29.32 36.23 7.99
C THR A 425 -28.93 35.30 6.83
N GLY A 426 -27.68 35.33 6.37
CA GLY A 426 -27.18 34.48 5.28
C GLY A 426 -26.89 33.03 5.70
N GLU A 427 -26.49 32.18 4.76
CA GLU A 427 -25.94 30.85 5.07
C GLU A 427 -24.68 31.02 5.93
N ARG A 428 -24.65 30.37 7.10
CA ARG A 428 -23.59 30.51 8.10
C ARG A 428 -22.69 29.29 8.02
N ILE A 429 -21.47 29.47 7.55
CA ILE A 429 -20.46 28.41 7.50
C ILE A 429 -19.63 28.54 8.77
N ARG A 430 -19.54 27.48 9.60
CA ARG A 430 -18.70 27.54 10.80
C ARG A 430 -17.22 27.51 10.39
N GLY A 431 -16.48 28.55 10.76
CA GLY A 431 -15.04 28.66 10.51
C GLY A 431 -14.20 28.10 11.64
N ASP A 432 -12.92 27.84 11.37
CA ASP A 432 -11.91 27.56 12.38
C ASP A 432 -11.51 28.88 13.05
N TYR A 433 -11.73 28.96 14.37
CA TYR A 433 -11.44 30.16 15.16
C TYR A 433 -9.95 30.50 15.13
N ASP A 434 -9.06 29.53 15.31
CA ASP A 434 -7.61 29.78 15.34
C ASP A 434 -7.11 30.26 13.97
N GLN A 435 -7.60 29.66 12.88
CA GLN A 435 -7.23 30.08 11.51
C GLN A 435 -7.75 31.48 11.17
N LEU A 436 -8.98 31.82 11.58
CA LEU A 436 -9.51 33.17 11.42
C LEU A 436 -8.64 34.17 12.18
N MET A 437 -8.28 33.86 13.43
CA MET A 437 -7.44 34.73 14.25
C MET A 437 -6.01 34.89 13.70
N GLU A 438 -5.42 33.85 13.08
CA GLU A 438 -4.13 33.95 12.39
C GLU A 438 -4.20 34.94 11.21
N LYS A 439 -5.24 34.84 10.37
CA LYS A 439 -5.44 35.78 9.25
C LYS A 439 -5.67 37.22 9.70
N VAL A 440 -6.40 37.40 10.81
CA VAL A 440 -6.59 38.71 11.44
C VAL A 440 -5.25 39.27 11.94
N GLU A 441 -4.41 38.45 12.58
CA GLU A 441 -3.09 38.87 13.06
C GLU A 441 -2.15 39.26 11.91
N GLU A 442 -2.15 38.50 10.80
CA GLU A 442 -1.40 38.85 9.58
C GLU A 442 -1.89 40.19 8.99
N MET A 443 -3.20 40.39 8.90
CA MET A 443 -3.76 41.65 8.39
C MET A 443 -3.44 42.82 9.32
N ASP A 444 -3.52 42.63 10.64
CA ASP A 444 -3.12 43.64 11.62
C ASP A 444 -1.63 44.00 11.49
N GLU A 445 -0.75 43.02 11.24
CA GLU A 445 0.67 43.30 10.93
C GLU A 445 0.84 44.10 9.65
N VAL A 446 0.08 43.78 8.59
CA VAL A 446 0.09 44.53 7.32
C VAL A 446 -0.38 45.97 7.53
N VAL A 447 -1.48 46.17 8.26
CA VAL A 447 -2.02 47.49 8.62
C VAL A 447 -1.01 48.25 9.48
N MET A 448 -0.37 47.60 10.45
CA MET A 448 0.66 48.20 11.30
C MET A 448 1.95 48.52 10.53
N ALA A 449 2.33 47.71 9.55
CA ALA A 449 3.44 47.96 8.65
C ALA A 449 3.10 49.10 7.66
N GLU A 450 1.86 49.24 7.21
CA GLU A 450 1.38 50.34 6.38
C GLU A 450 1.38 51.67 7.18
N ILE A 451 0.99 51.62 8.45
CA ILE A 451 1.10 52.73 9.40
C ILE A 451 2.58 53.07 9.69
N GLN A 452 3.46 52.08 9.89
CA GLN A 452 4.90 52.29 10.12
C GLN A 452 5.64 52.80 8.88
N ASN A 453 5.27 52.35 7.67
CA ASN A 453 5.82 52.86 6.42
C ASN A 453 5.39 54.31 6.14
N SER A 454 4.30 54.77 6.76
CA SER A 454 3.86 56.15 6.69
C SER A 454 4.57 57.11 7.68
N GLN A 455 5.32 56.62 8.68
CA GLN A 455 6.06 57.45 9.65
C GLN A 455 7.35 56.80 10.21
N GLY A 456 8.48 57.51 10.05
CA GLY A 456 9.84 57.00 10.30
C GLY A 456 10.23 56.63 11.73
N GLU A 457 11.11 55.61 11.79
CA GLU A 457 12.04 55.13 12.84
C GLU A 457 11.75 55.44 14.32
N TYR A 458 11.48 54.38 15.10
CA TYR A 458 11.70 54.37 16.55
C TYR A 458 12.19 52.99 17.06
N LYS A 459 13.24 53.00 17.90
CA LYS A 459 13.75 51.87 18.72
C LYS A 459 13.63 52.24 20.21
N PRO A 460 13.33 51.29 21.11
CA PRO A 460 14.05 51.30 22.40
C PRO A 460 14.41 49.93 23.03
N LEU A 461 15.39 50.03 23.93
CA LEU A 461 16.00 49.02 24.78
C LEU A 461 15.24 48.77 26.11
N ALA A 462 15.45 47.54 26.65
CA ALA A 462 15.61 47.13 28.07
C ALA A 462 14.42 47.36 29.03
N LYS A 463 14.03 46.44 29.93
CA LYS A 463 14.75 45.88 31.11
C LYS A 463 13.77 44.85 31.75
N VAL A 464 14.12 43.60 32.08
CA VAL A 464 14.75 43.13 33.34
C VAL A 464 14.15 43.78 34.59
N GLU A 465 13.12 43.14 35.16
CA GLU A 465 12.75 43.11 36.58
C GLU A 465 11.52 42.19 36.73
N GLU A 466 11.74 40.96 37.21
CA GLU A 466 10.81 40.14 38.02
C GLU A 466 11.42 38.73 38.20
N LEU A 467 12.56 38.70 38.88
CA LEU A 467 13.03 37.54 39.63
C LEU A 467 13.02 37.98 41.09
N GLU A 468 12.00 37.59 41.84
CA GLU A 468 12.03 37.39 43.31
C GLU A 468 10.62 37.07 43.80
N GLU A 469 10.30 35.79 43.98
CA GLU A 469 9.53 35.36 45.14
C GLU A 469 9.91 33.93 45.54
N VAL A 470 9.89 33.69 46.85
CA VAL A 470 10.88 32.90 47.58
C VAL A 470 10.44 31.46 47.83
N ASN A 471 11.42 30.57 47.61
CA ASN A 471 11.62 29.22 48.10
C ASN A 471 11.39 29.04 49.62
N TYR A 472 10.57 28.06 50.01
CA TYR A 472 10.78 27.31 51.26
C TYR A 472 10.53 25.81 51.01
N ASN A 473 11.59 24.99 50.96
CA ASN A 473 11.70 23.67 51.62
C ASN A 473 12.99 22.87 51.27
N MET A 474 14.19 23.49 51.27
CA MET A 474 15.45 22.70 51.21
C MET A 474 16.55 23.27 52.12
N ILE A 475 17.07 22.45 53.02
CA ILE A 475 18.41 22.61 53.61
C ILE A 475 19.09 21.22 53.56
N ASP A 476 20.31 21.18 53.02
CA ASP A 476 21.20 20.01 52.88
C ASP A 476 20.74 18.83 52.00
N ASN A 477 19.90 19.06 50.97
CA ASN A 477 19.52 18.06 49.95
C ASN A 477 19.01 16.70 50.49
N VAL A 478 18.58 16.62 51.74
CA VAL A 478 18.07 15.39 52.37
C VAL A 478 16.78 15.69 53.12
N LEU A 479 15.67 15.11 52.64
CA LEU A 479 14.40 15.01 53.35
C LEU A 479 14.56 13.98 54.48
N ASN A 480 14.63 14.43 55.73
CA ASN A 480 14.95 13.59 56.87
C ASN A 480 13.68 13.12 57.61
N ASN A 481 13.17 11.93 57.26
CA ASN A 481 12.42 10.96 58.10
C ASN A 481 11.53 10.03 57.24
N MET A 482 12.11 9.17 56.41
CA MET A 482 11.41 7.94 55.96
C MET A 482 12.09 6.70 56.56
N PRO A 483 11.32 5.66 56.93
CA PRO A 483 11.89 4.39 57.39
C PRO A 483 12.78 3.75 56.29
N PRO A 484 13.73 2.87 56.65
CA PRO A 484 14.62 2.25 55.68
C PRO A 484 13.82 1.42 54.67
N LYS A 485 14.07 1.65 53.38
CA LYS A 485 13.43 0.93 52.29
C LYS A 485 13.78 -0.55 52.34
N LYS A 486 12.79 -1.43 52.25
CA LYS A 486 13.01 -2.88 52.10
C LYS A 486 13.26 -3.19 50.62
N GLU A 487 14.27 -4.00 50.31
CA GLU A 487 14.59 -4.35 48.93
C GLU A 487 13.62 -5.42 48.38
N PRO A 488 13.28 -5.38 47.07
CA PRO A 488 12.48 -6.41 46.42
C PRO A 488 13.17 -7.78 46.44
N TYR A 489 12.39 -8.86 46.51
CA TYR A 489 12.88 -10.24 46.47
C TYR A 489 11.92 -11.17 45.70
N LEU A 490 12.34 -12.41 45.43
CA LEU A 490 11.51 -13.41 44.74
C LEU A 490 11.12 -14.55 45.67
N GLU A 491 9.87 -15.01 45.53
CA GLU A 491 9.45 -16.35 45.95
C GLU A 491 9.23 -17.21 44.70
N TYR A 492 9.23 -18.52 44.85
CA TYR A 492 8.96 -19.49 43.79
C TYR A 492 7.74 -20.30 44.18
N PHE A 493 6.95 -20.74 43.20
CA PHE A 493 5.79 -21.58 43.45
C PHE A 493 5.76 -22.81 42.53
N ALA A 494 5.11 -23.86 43.00
CA ALA A 494 4.71 -25.02 42.20
C ALA A 494 3.21 -25.25 42.40
N ALA A 495 2.49 -25.35 41.29
CA ALA A 495 1.06 -25.59 41.26
C ALA A 495 0.74 -26.91 40.56
N GLU A 496 -0.13 -27.70 41.18
CA GLU A 496 -0.69 -28.93 40.61
C GLU A 496 -1.69 -28.63 39.47
N CYS A 497 -2.22 -27.41 39.41
CA CYS A 497 -3.08 -26.92 38.34
C CYS A 497 -2.88 -25.42 38.14
N ASP A 498 -2.19 -25.03 37.06
CA ASP A 498 -1.85 -23.65 36.68
C ASP A 498 -3.09 -22.77 36.45
N GLU A 499 -4.16 -23.35 35.90
CA GLU A 499 -5.38 -22.60 35.53
C GLU A 499 -6.21 -22.19 36.77
N PHE A 500 -6.23 -23.05 37.81
CA PHE A 500 -6.94 -22.79 39.05
C PHE A 500 -6.15 -23.35 40.23
N HIS A 501 -5.26 -22.52 40.80
CA HIS A 501 -4.43 -22.90 41.95
C HIS A 501 -5.28 -23.46 43.12
N ASP A 502 -6.52 -22.98 43.32
CA ASP A 502 -7.45 -23.43 44.35
C ASP A 502 -8.01 -24.86 44.14
N MET A 503 -7.89 -25.42 42.93
CA MET A 503 -8.38 -26.75 42.58
C MET A 503 -7.31 -27.86 42.70
N GLY A 504 -6.09 -27.50 43.11
CA GLY A 504 -4.95 -28.40 43.30
C GLY A 504 -4.08 -28.02 44.48
N ALA A 505 -3.00 -28.78 44.71
CA ALA A 505 -1.95 -28.40 45.64
C ALA A 505 -1.14 -27.21 45.10
N TYR A 506 -0.86 -26.25 45.96
CA TYR A 506 -0.07 -25.06 45.65
C TYR A 506 0.95 -24.84 46.78
N GLU A 507 2.24 -24.86 46.43
CA GLU A 507 3.34 -24.66 47.37
C GLU A 507 4.20 -23.48 46.94
N LYS A 508 4.64 -22.66 47.90
CA LYS A 508 5.52 -21.52 47.68
C LYS A 508 6.68 -21.48 48.67
N SER A 509 7.86 -21.07 48.20
CA SER A 509 9.09 -20.97 49.00
C SER A 509 10.07 -19.99 48.35
N THR A 510 10.97 -19.40 49.12
CA THR A 510 12.10 -18.62 48.58
C THR A 510 13.23 -19.51 48.04
N ASP A 511 13.17 -20.83 48.25
CA ASP A 511 14.16 -21.79 47.74
C ASP A 511 13.66 -22.49 46.48
N VAL A 512 14.29 -22.17 45.34
CA VAL A 512 13.95 -22.70 44.02
C VAL A 512 14.10 -24.22 43.93
N ASN A 513 15.08 -24.81 44.61
CA ASN A 513 15.34 -26.25 44.52
C ASN A 513 14.26 -27.06 45.25
N GLN A 514 13.73 -26.50 46.34
CA GLN A 514 12.61 -27.10 47.05
C GLN A 514 11.37 -27.14 46.16
N ILE A 515 11.09 -26.04 45.45
CA ILE A 515 9.93 -25.93 44.56
C ILE A 515 10.08 -26.79 43.31
N ALA A 516 11.29 -26.86 42.73
CA ALA A 516 11.58 -27.75 41.61
C ALA A 516 11.28 -29.23 41.94
N ALA A 517 11.70 -29.70 43.12
CA ALA A 517 11.39 -31.06 43.57
C ALA A 517 9.89 -31.31 43.81
N VAL A 518 9.14 -30.28 44.23
CA VAL A 518 7.68 -30.37 44.38
C VAL A 518 7.01 -30.42 43.00
N TYR A 519 7.46 -29.61 42.05
CA TYR A 519 6.97 -29.60 40.68
C TYR A 519 7.16 -30.96 39.97
N GLU A 520 8.36 -31.55 40.07
CA GLU A 520 8.62 -32.89 39.53
C GLU A 520 7.67 -33.94 40.12
N LYS A 521 7.42 -33.87 41.42
CA LYS A 521 6.48 -34.78 42.09
C LYS A 521 5.03 -34.60 41.63
N TYR A 522 4.59 -33.36 41.38
CA TYR A 522 3.25 -33.10 40.84
C TYR A 522 3.10 -33.65 39.42
N ARG A 523 4.16 -33.52 38.61
CA ARG A 523 4.23 -34.03 37.23
C ARG A 523 4.28 -35.56 37.15
N GLU A 524 5.03 -36.22 38.03
CA GLU A 524 5.16 -37.68 38.05
C GLU A 524 3.88 -38.40 38.51
N ASN A 525 2.94 -37.68 39.14
CA ASN A 525 1.68 -38.25 39.59
C ASN A 525 0.74 -38.54 38.40
N PRO A 526 0.39 -39.82 38.11
CA PRO A 526 -0.47 -40.17 36.98
C PRO A 526 -1.89 -39.57 37.09
N GLU A 527 -2.35 -39.24 38.30
CA GLU A 527 -3.65 -38.58 38.52
C GLU A 527 -3.65 -37.11 38.04
N ASN A 528 -2.49 -36.53 37.78
CA ASN A 528 -2.34 -35.17 37.29
C ASN A 528 -2.08 -35.09 35.78
N ALA A 529 -2.13 -36.21 35.07
CA ALA A 529 -1.88 -36.26 33.62
C ALA A 529 -2.86 -35.41 32.78
N TYR A 530 -4.05 -35.08 33.32
CA TYR A 530 -5.02 -34.18 32.70
C TYR A 530 -4.98 -32.75 33.25
N ARG A 531 -4.13 -32.47 34.24
CA ARG A 531 -3.96 -31.15 34.88
C ARG A 531 -2.68 -30.51 34.38
N VAL A 532 -2.74 -29.25 33.96
CA VAL A 532 -1.55 -28.49 33.57
C VAL A 532 -0.82 -28.08 34.84
N CYS A 533 0.23 -28.81 35.22
CA CYS A 533 1.10 -28.43 36.33
C CYS A 533 2.04 -27.30 35.89
N SER A 534 2.40 -26.39 36.80
CA SER A 534 3.36 -25.31 36.52
C SER A 534 4.27 -25.03 37.71
N MET A 535 5.41 -24.41 37.42
CA MET A 535 6.30 -23.80 38.41
C MET A 535 6.64 -22.38 37.96
N GLY A 536 6.84 -21.47 38.90
CA GLY A 536 6.98 -20.06 38.56
C GLY A 536 7.64 -19.20 39.63
N ILE A 537 7.64 -17.89 39.38
CA ILE A 537 8.23 -16.85 40.22
C ILE A 537 7.10 -15.95 40.73
N ILE A 538 7.19 -15.54 41.99
CA ILE A 538 6.37 -14.49 42.59
C ILE A 538 7.29 -13.31 42.89
N TYR A 539 7.02 -12.16 42.29
CA TYR A 539 7.72 -10.92 42.59
C TYR A 539 7.20 -10.32 43.90
N ARG A 540 8.10 -10.00 44.83
CA ARG A 540 7.76 -9.35 46.10
C ARG A 540 8.46 -8.01 46.21
N ASP A 541 7.70 -6.93 46.24
CA ASP A 541 8.21 -5.58 46.49
C ASP A 541 7.48 -4.94 47.69
N PRO A 542 8.10 -4.91 48.87
CA PRO A 542 7.46 -4.40 50.07
C PRO A 542 7.14 -2.88 50.04
N GLU A 543 7.62 -2.13 49.05
CA GLU A 543 7.32 -0.71 48.86
C GLU A 543 6.31 -0.43 47.74
N ASP A 544 6.02 -1.43 46.90
CA ASP A 544 5.14 -1.29 45.74
C ASP A 544 3.89 -2.13 45.92
N SER A 545 2.77 -1.50 46.29
CA SER A 545 1.50 -2.21 46.47
C SER A 545 0.84 -2.67 45.16
N PHE A 546 1.35 -2.22 44.00
CA PHE A 546 0.73 -2.47 42.70
C PHE A 546 1.33 -3.69 42.00
N TYR A 547 2.64 -3.91 42.15
CA TYR A 547 3.35 -5.04 41.54
C TYR A 547 3.77 -6.14 42.55
N ASP A 548 3.64 -5.92 43.86
CA ASP A 548 3.83 -6.97 44.88
C ASP A 548 2.84 -8.13 44.65
N GLU A 549 3.34 -9.35 44.80
CA GLU A 549 2.62 -10.61 44.55
C GLU A 549 2.38 -10.98 43.08
N ALA A 550 3.02 -10.32 42.11
CA ALA A 550 2.90 -10.72 40.71
C ALA A 550 3.47 -12.14 40.48
N GLU A 551 2.62 -13.08 40.08
CA GLU A 551 2.99 -14.49 39.82
C GLU A 551 3.17 -14.75 38.33
N PHE A 552 4.28 -15.39 37.97
CA PHE A 552 4.63 -15.75 36.60
C PHE A 552 4.95 -17.25 36.50
N SER A 553 4.14 -18.00 35.78
CA SER A 553 4.38 -19.42 35.50
C SER A 553 5.47 -19.59 34.45
N ILE A 554 6.70 -19.85 34.89
CA ILE A 554 7.89 -19.95 34.04
C ILE A 554 8.07 -21.37 33.47
N VAL A 555 7.67 -22.42 34.19
CA VAL A 555 7.89 -23.81 33.80
C VAL A 555 6.55 -24.46 33.49
N LYS A 556 6.42 -25.01 32.28
CA LYS A 556 5.26 -25.81 31.85
C LYS A 556 5.74 -27.07 31.15
N GLY A 557 5.24 -28.22 31.58
CA GLY A 557 5.72 -29.51 31.08
C GLY A 557 7.22 -29.68 31.29
N ASN A 558 7.98 -29.91 30.21
CA ASN A 558 9.44 -30.07 30.25
C ASN A 558 10.17 -28.80 29.77
N THR A 559 9.51 -27.65 29.78
CA THR A 559 10.06 -26.41 29.22
C THR A 559 10.05 -25.28 30.23
N VAL A 560 11.18 -24.59 30.33
CA VAL A 560 11.41 -23.35 31.06
C VAL A 560 11.27 -22.20 30.06
N HIS A 561 10.24 -21.39 30.22
CA HIS A 561 9.83 -20.29 29.35
C HIS A 561 10.35 -18.95 29.88
N GLY A 562 11.59 -18.62 29.54
CA GLY A 562 12.08 -17.25 29.69
C GLY A 562 11.42 -16.28 28.71
N ASP A 563 10.97 -16.78 27.55
CA ASP A 563 10.29 -16.03 26.50
C ASP A 563 8.98 -15.37 26.95
N TYR A 564 8.33 -15.89 28.01
CA TYR A 564 7.13 -15.26 28.58
C TYR A 564 7.39 -13.86 29.17
N MET A 565 8.65 -13.50 29.40
CA MET A 565 9.03 -12.15 29.82
C MET A 565 9.20 -11.16 28.67
N ASP A 566 9.19 -11.62 27.41
CA ASP A 566 9.41 -10.77 26.23
C ASP A 566 8.29 -9.75 26.03
N ASP A 567 7.06 -10.16 26.33
CA ASP A 567 5.86 -9.33 26.22
C ASP A 567 5.63 -8.46 27.48
N ILE A 568 6.39 -8.71 28.55
CA ILE A 568 6.25 -8.05 29.85
C ILE A 568 7.49 -7.19 30.14
N ARG A 569 7.73 -6.17 29.30
CA ARG A 569 8.97 -5.34 29.32
C ARG A 569 9.39 -4.88 30.72
N PHE A 570 8.44 -4.42 31.53
CA PHE A 570 8.74 -3.92 32.87
C PHE A 570 9.44 -4.98 33.75
N PHE A 571 8.87 -6.19 33.87
CA PHE A 571 9.44 -7.27 34.68
C PHE A 571 10.62 -7.95 33.98
N GLY A 572 10.57 -8.08 32.66
CA GLY A 572 11.66 -8.63 31.85
C GLY A 572 12.93 -7.78 31.89
N GLU A 573 12.86 -6.48 32.21
CA GLU A 573 14.04 -5.62 32.41
C GLU A 573 14.61 -5.68 33.84
N LEU A 574 13.86 -6.23 34.81
CA LEU A 574 14.32 -6.32 36.20
C LEU A 574 15.42 -7.38 36.35
N PRO A 575 16.63 -7.01 36.82
CA PRO A 575 17.73 -7.96 37.00
C PRO A 575 17.37 -9.14 37.90
N ILE A 576 16.51 -8.91 38.91
CA ILE A 576 16.12 -9.93 39.87
C ILE A 576 15.23 -11.01 39.24
N ILE A 577 14.34 -10.66 38.31
CA ILE A 577 13.49 -11.60 37.57
C ILE A 577 14.35 -12.46 36.64
N ARG A 578 15.31 -11.84 35.94
CA ARG A 578 16.26 -12.54 35.08
C ARG A 578 17.09 -13.56 35.86
N GLU A 579 17.67 -13.15 36.98
CA GLU A 579 18.40 -14.03 37.90
C GLU A 579 17.47 -15.15 38.44
N GLY A 580 16.19 -14.83 38.67
CA GLY A 580 15.18 -15.80 39.09
C GLY A 580 14.93 -16.90 38.07
N ILE A 581 14.78 -16.55 36.79
CA ILE A 581 14.56 -17.49 35.68
C ILE A 581 15.80 -18.35 35.45
N GLU A 582 17.00 -17.74 35.49
CA GLU A 582 18.27 -18.48 35.39
C GLU A 582 18.40 -19.52 36.53
N LYS A 583 18.05 -19.17 37.76
CA LYS A 583 18.03 -20.12 38.89
C LYS A 583 17.05 -21.28 38.70
N ILE A 584 15.90 -21.04 38.06
CA ILE A 584 14.95 -22.11 37.71
C ILE A 584 15.57 -23.04 36.66
N HIS A 585 16.20 -22.48 35.62
CA HIS A 585 16.89 -23.26 34.60
C HIS A 585 18.04 -24.09 35.20
N GLU A 586 18.85 -23.54 36.10
CA GLU A 586 19.91 -24.27 36.80
C GLU A 586 19.38 -25.40 37.70
N ALA A 587 18.20 -25.19 38.32
CA ALA A 587 17.55 -26.21 39.15
C ALA A 587 16.93 -27.34 38.33
N LEU A 588 16.63 -27.10 37.05
CA LEU A 588 16.00 -28.04 36.11
C LEU A 588 16.86 -28.19 34.83
N PRO A 589 18.07 -28.76 34.91
CA PRO A 589 19.02 -28.79 33.79
C PRO A 589 18.59 -29.68 32.63
N ASP A 590 17.74 -30.68 32.88
CA ASP A 590 17.22 -31.60 31.86
C ASP A 590 15.99 -31.04 31.11
N TYR A 591 15.55 -29.83 31.45
CA TYR A 591 14.38 -29.19 30.84
C TYR A 591 14.80 -28.25 29.70
N LYS A 592 14.01 -28.21 28.64
CA LYS A 592 14.22 -27.30 27.50
C LYS A 592 14.12 -25.86 28.00
N TYR A 593 15.13 -25.04 27.75
CA TYR A 593 15.10 -23.63 28.13
C TYR A 593 14.92 -22.73 26.91
N VAL A 594 13.81 -22.01 26.85
CA VAL A 594 13.57 -20.98 25.83
C VAL A 594 13.92 -19.62 26.46
N PRO A 595 15.04 -18.98 26.09
CA PRO A 595 15.49 -17.75 26.73
C PRO A 595 14.73 -16.52 26.19
N MET A 596 14.83 -15.39 26.91
CA MET A 596 14.29 -14.09 26.50
C MET A 596 14.83 -13.60 25.15
N ARG A 597 14.07 -12.71 24.49
CA ARG A 597 14.30 -12.17 23.15
C ARG A 597 15.68 -11.56 22.98
N ASP A 598 16.16 -10.80 23.95
CA ASP A 598 17.49 -10.18 23.90
C ASP A 598 18.62 -11.23 23.94
N VAL A 599 18.43 -12.31 24.70
CA VAL A 599 19.34 -13.45 24.71
C VAL A 599 19.27 -14.23 23.39
N ARG A 600 18.07 -14.40 22.80
CA ARG A 600 17.90 -15.01 21.46
C ARG A 600 18.51 -14.16 20.34
N GLU A 601 18.37 -12.84 20.41
CA GLU A 601 18.96 -11.88 19.46
C GLU A 601 20.48 -11.82 19.57
N ALA A 602 21.03 -12.04 20.76
CA ALA A 602 22.46 -12.21 20.94
C ALA A 602 23.00 -13.52 20.33
N MET A 603 22.17 -14.57 20.20
CA MET A 603 22.55 -15.81 19.51
C MET A 603 22.59 -15.61 17.98
N TYR A 604 21.49 -15.12 17.41
CA TYR A 604 21.38 -14.78 15.99
C TYR A 604 20.74 -13.38 15.84
N PRO A 605 21.39 -12.41 15.15
CA PRO A 605 20.85 -11.03 14.99
C PRO A 605 19.63 -10.95 14.06
N GLU A 606 18.59 -10.17 14.40
CA GLU A 606 17.30 -10.11 13.67
C GLU A 606 17.45 -9.97 12.14
N LYS A 607 18.42 -9.15 11.71
CA LYS A 607 18.81 -9.01 10.30
C LYS A 607 20.13 -9.72 10.06
N MET A 608 20.05 -10.95 9.56
CA MET A 608 21.23 -11.70 9.08
C MET A 608 21.40 -11.48 7.59
N ASN A 609 22.64 -11.25 7.14
CA ASN A 609 22.95 -11.32 5.73
C ASN A 609 23.00 -12.80 5.26
N THR A 610 23.03 -13.03 3.95
CA THR A 610 23.05 -14.39 3.37
C THR A 610 24.21 -15.23 3.87
N GLU A 611 25.39 -14.64 4.05
CA GLU A 611 26.60 -15.32 4.51
C GLU A 611 26.45 -15.80 5.96
N GLN A 612 26.00 -14.92 6.85
CA GLN A 612 25.72 -15.24 8.25
C GLN A 612 24.66 -16.32 8.39
N LEU A 613 23.61 -16.28 7.56
CA LEU A 613 22.56 -17.28 7.60
C LEU A 613 23.06 -18.65 7.12
N ALA A 614 23.89 -18.66 6.08
CA ALA A 614 24.52 -19.87 5.58
C ALA A 614 25.52 -20.48 6.57
N GLU A 615 26.34 -19.66 7.22
CA GLU A 615 27.25 -20.10 8.29
C GLU A 615 26.46 -20.73 9.45
N ALA A 616 25.38 -20.09 9.91
CA ALA A 616 24.58 -20.62 11.00
C ALA A 616 23.87 -21.94 10.66
N LEU A 617 23.44 -22.11 9.41
CA LEU A 617 22.85 -23.35 8.91
C LEU A 617 23.87 -24.48 8.76
N ASP A 618 25.08 -24.15 8.33
CA ASP A 618 26.19 -25.10 8.24
C ASP A 618 26.64 -25.58 9.64
N GLU A 619 26.80 -24.64 10.57
CA GLU A 619 27.17 -24.93 11.97
C GLU A 619 26.13 -25.82 12.68
N ILE A 620 24.83 -25.53 12.51
CA ILE A 620 23.79 -26.33 13.17
C ILE A 620 23.67 -27.72 12.56
N ALA A 621 23.91 -27.86 11.25
CA ALA A 621 23.93 -29.16 10.58
C ALA A 621 25.08 -30.04 11.08
N GLU A 622 26.30 -29.49 11.21
CA GLU A 622 27.43 -30.23 11.80
C GLU A 622 27.18 -30.58 13.27
N ALA A 623 26.58 -29.67 14.04
CA ALA A 623 26.32 -29.88 15.46
C ALA A 623 25.24 -30.93 15.74
N PHE A 624 24.21 -31.01 14.90
CA PHE A 624 23.07 -31.90 15.10
C PHE A 624 23.38 -33.35 14.74
N ASP A 625 23.97 -33.60 13.56
CA ASP A 625 24.49 -34.92 13.20
C ASP A 625 25.90 -34.83 12.60
N PRO A 626 26.95 -34.87 13.45
CA PRO A 626 28.33 -34.78 13.00
C PRO A 626 28.77 -35.93 12.09
N TYR A 627 28.06 -37.08 12.11
CA TYR A 627 28.41 -38.23 11.28
C TYR A 627 27.79 -38.11 9.90
N GLU A 628 26.49 -37.80 9.83
CA GLU A 628 25.79 -37.57 8.56
C GLU A 628 26.37 -36.36 7.82
N TYR A 629 26.70 -35.28 8.54
CA TYR A 629 27.37 -34.12 7.94
C TYR A 629 28.72 -34.51 7.30
N ARG A 630 29.55 -35.30 8.01
CA ARG A 630 30.86 -35.75 7.49
C ARG A 630 30.80 -36.78 6.38
N ASP A 631 29.71 -37.55 6.29
CA ASP A 631 29.49 -38.50 5.21
C ASP A 631 29.05 -37.81 3.91
N ASN A 632 28.41 -36.63 4.02
CA ASN A 632 27.90 -35.86 2.88
C ASN A 632 28.83 -34.73 2.42
N VAL A 633 29.75 -34.26 3.26
CA VAL A 633 30.66 -33.14 2.95
C VAL A 633 32.09 -33.63 2.72
N GLU A 634 32.66 -33.38 1.53
CA GLU A 634 34.06 -33.73 1.27
C GLU A 634 35.03 -32.71 1.90
N PRO A 635 36.17 -33.16 2.49
CA PRO A 635 37.16 -32.25 3.08
C PRO A 635 37.72 -31.24 2.07
N GLY A 636 37.46 -29.95 2.30
CA GLY A 636 37.92 -28.84 1.44
C GLY A 636 36.84 -28.25 0.53
N GLU A 637 35.60 -28.73 0.62
CA GLU A 637 34.44 -28.09 0.00
C GLU A 637 33.97 -26.86 0.80
N ASN A 638 33.39 -25.89 0.09
CA ASN A 638 32.84 -24.68 0.70
C ASN A 638 31.31 -24.84 0.81
N THR A 639 30.87 -25.53 1.87
CA THR A 639 29.46 -25.81 2.18
C THR A 639 28.66 -24.53 2.42
N VAL A 640 29.28 -23.53 3.04
CA VAL A 640 28.66 -22.21 3.21
C VAL A 640 28.28 -21.60 1.86
N GLN A 641 29.16 -21.68 0.86
CA GLN A 641 28.88 -21.17 -0.49
C GLN A 641 27.71 -21.90 -1.18
N GLU A 642 27.53 -23.20 -0.91
CA GLU A 642 26.39 -23.99 -1.39
C GLU A 642 25.09 -23.46 -0.80
N VAL A 643 25.04 -23.36 0.53
CA VAL A 643 23.87 -22.85 1.24
C VAL A 643 23.56 -21.41 0.81
N MET A 644 24.57 -20.57 0.61
CA MET A 644 24.38 -19.20 0.13
C MET A 644 23.69 -19.15 -1.24
N LEU A 645 24.15 -19.95 -2.21
CA LEU A 645 23.58 -19.96 -3.56
C LEU A 645 22.15 -20.50 -3.59
N ASP A 646 21.88 -21.52 -2.78
CA ASP A 646 20.53 -22.08 -2.65
C ASP A 646 19.56 -21.09 -1.97
N LEU A 647 20.00 -20.41 -0.91
CA LEU A 647 19.23 -19.33 -0.27
C LEU A 647 18.98 -18.17 -1.24
N GLN A 648 19.99 -17.75 -2.00
CA GLN A 648 19.87 -16.69 -3.01
C GLN A 648 18.98 -17.10 -4.20
N SER A 649 18.81 -18.39 -4.44
CA SER A 649 17.86 -18.94 -5.41
C SER A 649 16.43 -19.05 -4.87
N GLY A 650 16.18 -18.64 -3.62
CA GLY A 650 14.87 -18.67 -2.97
C GLY A 650 14.52 -20.00 -2.30
N ASN A 651 15.47 -20.93 -2.16
CA ASN A 651 15.23 -22.24 -1.55
C ASN A 651 15.30 -22.20 -0.01
N THR A 652 14.43 -21.43 0.64
CA THR A 652 14.36 -21.35 2.12
C THR A 652 13.58 -22.51 2.74
N HIS A 653 12.65 -23.10 1.98
CA HIS A 653 11.70 -24.10 2.47
C HIS A 653 12.37 -25.42 2.88
N SER A 654 13.41 -25.87 2.15
CA SER A 654 14.18 -27.07 2.48
C SER A 654 14.84 -26.96 3.85
N TYR A 655 15.50 -25.82 4.12
CA TYR A 655 16.15 -25.55 5.40
C TYR A 655 15.15 -25.39 6.53
N ILE A 656 14.01 -24.72 6.31
CA ILE A 656 12.94 -24.65 7.31
C ILE A 656 12.43 -26.05 7.69
N SER A 657 12.28 -26.95 6.71
CA SER A 657 11.87 -28.34 6.99
C SER A 657 12.91 -29.06 7.85
N TYR A 658 14.19 -29.01 7.47
CA TYR A 658 15.27 -29.62 8.23
C TYR A 658 15.37 -29.08 9.66
N LEU A 659 15.28 -27.77 9.84
CA LEU A 659 15.31 -27.15 11.17
C LEU A 659 14.09 -27.52 12.01
N LYS A 660 12.91 -27.73 11.41
CA LYS A 660 11.74 -28.22 12.14
C LYS A 660 11.97 -29.63 12.68
N ASP A 661 12.64 -30.51 11.93
CA ASP A 661 13.00 -31.83 12.41
C ASP A 661 13.93 -31.72 13.65
N ILE A 662 14.89 -30.79 13.64
CA ILE A 662 15.73 -30.49 14.82
C ILE A 662 14.91 -29.92 16.01
N VAL A 663 13.89 -29.12 15.72
CA VAL A 663 12.99 -28.59 16.76
C VAL A 663 12.16 -29.71 17.40
N GLU A 664 11.73 -30.69 16.60
CA GLU A 664 10.92 -31.83 17.04
C GLU A 664 11.70 -32.86 17.87
N GLU A 665 13.01 -32.98 17.69
CA GLU A 665 13.88 -33.82 18.54
C GLU A 665 14.05 -33.30 19.98
N GLU A 666 13.59 -32.08 20.27
CA GLU A 666 13.64 -31.45 21.61
C GLU A 666 15.05 -31.45 22.27
N CYS A 667 16.11 -31.31 21.46
CA CYS A 667 17.50 -31.23 21.91
C CYS A 667 17.95 -29.81 22.29
N ASP A 668 19.21 -29.67 22.73
CA ASP A 668 19.86 -28.41 23.07
C ASP A 668 19.97 -27.43 21.88
N LEU A 669 19.91 -27.96 20.65
CA LEU A 669 19.90 -27.18 19.42
C LEU A 669 18.50 -26.71 19.01
N SER A 670 17.41 -27.25 19.57
CA SER A 670 16.04 -26.92 19.15
C SER A 670 15.71 -25.44 19.29
N VAL A 671 16.30 -24.75 20.28
CA VAL A 671 16.12 -23.29 20.44
C VAL A 671 16.81 -22.53 19.31
N ARG A 672 18.06 -22.91 18.98
CA ARG A 672 18.82 -22.31 17.88
C ARG A 672 18.13 -22.56 16.54
N ALA A 673 17.65 -23.77 16.32
CA ALA A 673 16.89 -24.15 15.13
C ALA A 673 15.58 -23.35 15.02
N GLY A 674 14.84 -23.19 16.12
CA GLY A 674 13.62 -22.38 16.17
C GLY A 674 13.87 -20.91 15.82
N VAL A 675 14.96 -20.31 16.32
CA VAL A 675 15.34 -18.94 15.94
C VAL A 675 15.68 -18.85 14.46
N LEU A 676 16.47 -19.78 13.91
CA LEU A 676 16.82 -19.80 12.48
C LEU A 676 15.61 -19.99 11.56
N VAL A 677 14.59 -20.75 11.97
CA VAL A 677 13.32 -20.86 11.24
C VAL A 677 12.64 -19.50 11.11
N GLU A 678 12.57 -18.72 12.19
CA GLU A 678 12.00 -17.37 12.13
C GLU A 678 12.80 -16.44 11.21
N ARG A 679 14.14 -16.56 11.22
CA ARG A 679 14.99 -15.74 10.33
C ARG A 679 14.87 -16.11 8.86
N LEU A 680 14.71 -17.39 8.55
CA LEU A 680 14.46 -17.85 7.18
C LEU A 680 13.08 -17.42 6.67
N LYS A 681 12.06 -17.32 7.53
CA LYS A 681 10.72 -16.83 7.15
C LYS A 681 10.73 -15.35 6.75
N SER A 682 11.55 -14.54 7.42
CA SER A 682 11.70 -13.10 7.15
C SER A 682 12.85 -12.77 6.18
N TYR A 683 13.52 -13.78 5.62
CA TYR A 683 14.70 -13.58 4.77
C TYR A 683 14.29 -13.14 3.36
N GLU A 684 14.82 -11.99 2.94
CA GLU A 684 14.76 -11.52 1.56
C GLU A 684 16.15 -11.64 0.92
N PRO A 685 16.29 -12.28 -0.26
CA PRO A 685 17.60 -12.41 -0.89
C PRO A 685 18.17 -11.07 -1.35
N GLU A 686 19.41 -10.78 -0.95
CA GLU A 686 20.16 -9.62 -1.40
C GLU A 686 21.24 -10.04 -2.40
N LEU A 687 21.08 -9.66 -3.68
CA LEU A 687 22.07 -9.96 -4.73
C LEU A 687 23.03 -8.78 -4.96
N PRO A 688 24.35 -9.03 -5.01
CA PRO A 688 25.32 -8.03 -5.45
C PRO A 688 25.04 -7.55 -6.87
N LYS A 689 25.13 -6.23 -7.12
CA LYS A 689 24.86 -5.61 -8.44
C LYS A 689 25.76 -6.12 -9.57
N ASP A 690 26.94 -6.65 -9.23
CA ASP A 690 27.95 -7.15 -10.17
C ASP A 690 28.31 -8.61 -9.83
N MET A 691 27.31 -9.46 -9.57
CA MET A 691 27.54 -10.88 -9.26
C MET A 691 27.95 -11.65 -10.53
N GLU A 692 29.12 -12.30 -10.48
CA GLU A 692 29.56 -13.19 -11.56
C GLU A 692 28.83 -14.54 -11.49
N PRO A 693 28.44 -15.13 -12.63
CA PRO A 693 27.81 -16.44 -12.65
C PRO A 693 28.69 -17.53 -12.02
N MET A 694 28.08 -18.33 -11.15
CA MET A 694 28.73 -19.42 -10.43
C MET A 694 28.30 -20.77 -11.02
N VAL A 695 29.18 -21.75 -10.98
CA VAL A 695 28.91 -23.11 -11.45
C VAL A 695 29.18 -24.11 -10.35
N TYR A 696 28.20 -24.97 -10.11
CA TYR A 696 28.32 -26.17 -9.29
C TYR A 696 28.51 -27.39 -10.18
N VAL A 697 29.60 -28.13 -10.01
CA VAL A 697 29.84 -29.39 -10.74
C VAL A 697 29.16 -30.54 -10.00
N ASN A 698 27.97 -30.92 -10.46
CA ASN A 698 27.19 -32.05 -9.93
C ASN A 698 27.97 -33.38 -10.03
N TYR A 699 28.62 -33.61 -11.18
CA TYR A 699 29.37 -34.83 -11.44
C TYR A 699 30.34 -34.63 -12.60
N CYS A 700 31.56 -35.15 -12.49
CA CYS A 700 32.52 -35.21 -13.58
C CYS A 700 33.24 -36.57 -13.56
N GLU A 701 33.34 -37.24 -14.72
CA GLU A 701 34.09 -38.51 -14.84
C GLU A 701 35.58 -38.36 -14.52
N LYS A 702 36.09 -37.11 -14.51
CA LYS A 702 37.43 -36.74 -14.10
C LYS A 702 37.35 -35.72 -12.97
N SER A 703 37.34 -36.22 -11.73
CA SER A 703 37.15 -35.43 -10.51
C SER A 703 38.11 -34.23 -10.39
N GLU A 704 39.32 -34.34 -10.92
CA GLU A 704 40.32 -33.26 -10.96
C GLU A 704 39.85 -31.99 -11.68
N LEU A 705 38.95 -32.11 -12.67
CA LEU A 705 38.39 -30.97 -13.41
C LEU A 705 37.22 -30.31 -12.67
N GLY A 706 36.55 -31.05 -11.81
CA GLY A 706 35.39 -30.61 -11.04
C GLY A 706 35.74 -30.12 -9.64
N SER A 707 37.01 -30.04 -9.26
CA SER A 707 37.46 -29.62 -7.92
C SER A 707 38.08 -28.21 -7.96
N PRO A 708 37.64 -27.27 -7.11
CA PRO A 708 36.51 -27.36 -6.19
C PRO A 708 35.16 -27.45 -6.94
N ARG A 709 34.12 -28.04 -6.32
CA ARG A 709 32.80 -28.20 -6.97
C ARG A 709 32.16 -26.87 -7.36
N TYR A 710 32.37 -25.83 -6.54
CA TYR A 710 31.93 -24.47 -6.81
C TYR A 710 33.05 -23.63 -7.42
N GLN A 711 32.83 -23.11 -8.62
CA GLN A 711 33.79 -22.26 -9.34
C GLN A 711 33.07 -21.16 -10.11
N LYS A 712 33.77 -20.06 -10.39
CA LYS A 712 33.29 -19.03 -11.33
C LYS A 712 33.15 -19.63 -12.72
N LEU A 713 32.08 -19.28 -13.43
CA LEU A 713 31.82 -19.78 -14.78
C LEU A 713 32.97 -19.47 -15.75
N SER A 714 33.57 -18.28 -15.66
CA SER A 714 34.71 -17.87 -16.48
C SER A 714 35.92 -18.79 -16.32
N ASP A 715 36.21 -19.18 -15.09
CA ASP A 715 37.39 -19.98 -14.75
C ASP A 715 37.21 -21.43 -15.20
N LEU A 716 36.02 -21.99 -14.97
CA LEU A 716 35.69 -23.35 -15.38
C LEU A 716 35.55 -23.48 -16.91
N ASP A 717 34.94 -22.50 -17.58
CA ASP A 717 34.85 -22.47 -19.04
C ASP A 717 36.25 -22.41 -19.68
N SER A 718 37.15 -21.56 -19.15
CA SER A 718 38.53 -21.47 -19.64
C SER A 718 39.31 -22.78 -19.47
N LYS A 719 39.23 -23.41 -18.29
CA LYS A 719 39.86 -24.71 -18.01
C LYS A 719 39.32 -25.81 -18.93
N THR A 720 38.01 -25.86 -19.15
CA THR A 720 37.38 -26.86 -20.00
C THR A 720 37.76 -26.67 -21.48
N VAL A 721 37.87 -25.44 -21.97
CA VAL A 721 38.38 -25.15 -23.33
C VAL A 721 39.79 -25.68 -23.54
N GLU A 722 40.71 -25.38 -22.62
CA GLU A 722 42.10 -25.83 -22.71
C GLU A 722 42.19 -27.37 -22.69
N GLN A 723 41.44 -28.00 -21.79
CA GLN A 723 41.44 -29.44 -21.60
C GLN A 723 40.80 -30.19 -22.77
N ASP A 724 39.66 -29.71 -23.29
CA ASP A 724 38.97 -30.26 -24.44
C ASP A 724 39.89 -30.25 -25.68
N LYS A 725 40.57 -29.13 -25.90
CA LYS A 725 41.56 -28.99 -26.99
C LYS A 725 42.74 -29.95 -26.85
N ALA A 726 43.26 -30.11 -25.63
CA ALA A 726 44.39 -31.00 -25.37
C ALA A 726 44.02 -32.48 -25.62
N TRP A 727 42.87 -32.92 -25.13
CA TRP A 727 42.42 -34.31 -25.31
C TRP A 727 41.95 -34.60 -26.73
N TYR A 728 41.33 -33.64 -27.40
CA TYR A 728 40.93 -33.80 -28.80
C TYR A 728 42.12 -33.96 -29.76
N ALA A 729 43.26 -33.32 -29.43
CA ALA A 729 44.50 -33.45 -30.18
C ALA A 729 45.19 -34.81 -29.98
N ASP A 730 44.95 -35.49 -28.85
CA ASP A 730 45.51 -36.80 -28.54
C ASP A 730 44.62 -37.93 -29.07
N ARG A 731 44.82 -38.28 -30.36
CA ARG A 731 44.02 -39.29 -31.06
C ARG A 731 44.66 -40.66 -31.13
N ASP A 732 43.85 -41.71 -31.09
CA ASP A 732 44.28 -43.07 -31.38
C ASP A 732 44.65 -43.20 -32.88
N PRO A 733 45.87 -43.64 -33.23
CA PRO A 733 46.30 -43.77 -34.62
C PRO A 733 45.47 -44.74 -35.47
N ASN A 734 44.71 -45.65 -34.85
CA ASN A 734 43.97 -46.70 -35.54
C ASN A 734 42.49 -46.35 -35.75
N THR A 735 41.85 -45.68 -34.79
CA THR A 735 40.41 -45.31 -34.87
C THR A 735 40.20 -43.85 -35.23
N ASN A 736 41.24 -43.01 -35.14
CA ASN A 736 41.19 -41.55 -35.29
C ASN A 736 40.23 -40.86 -34.29
N GLU A 737 39.91 -41.54 -33.18
CA GLU A 737 39.08 -41.02 -32.09
C GLU A 737 39.96 -40.44 -30.96
N PRO A 738 39.46 -39.49 -30.16
CA PRO A 738 40.16 -38.98 -28.98
C PRO A 738 40.42 -40.12 -27.99
N LYS A 739 41.63 -40.21 -27.42
CA LYS A 739 41.97 -41.28 -26.46
C LYS A 739 41.28 -41.12 -25.12
N THR A 740 40.96 -39.90 -24.74
CA THR A 740 40.32 -39.57 -23.46
C THR A 740 39.14 -38.65 -23.74
N THR A 741 37.99 -39.01 -23.19
CA THR A 741 36.80 -38.18 -23.11
C THR A 741 36.26 -38.21 -21.68
N ALA A 742 35.56 -37.16 -21.28
CA ALA A 742 34.89 -37.11 -19.98
C ALA A 742 33.56 -36.38 -20.08
N GLN A 743 32.52 -36.90 -19.45
CA GLN A 743 31.25 -36.21 -19.27
C GLN A 743 31.26 -35.39 -17.97
N MET A 744 30.71 -34.17 -18.05
CA MET A 744 30.53 -33.28 -16.90
C MET A 744 29.09 -32.77 -16.85
N PHE A 745 28.48 -32.89 -15.67
CA PHE A 745 27.16 -32.36 -15.33
C PHE A 745 27.35 -31.24 -14.31
N PHE A 746 26.65 -30.13 -14.51
CA PHE A 746 26.80 -28.94 -13.69
C PHE A 746 25.50 -28.16 -13.57
N THR A 747 25.41 -27.31 -12.56
CA THR A 747 24.33 -26.34 -12.37
C THR A 747 24.94 -24.95 -12.46
N VAL A 748 24.40 -24.08 -13.32
CA VAL A 748 24.84 -22.69 -13.43
C VAL A 748 23.88 -21.82 -12.64
N TYR A 749 24.41 -20.97 -11.77
CA TYR A 749 23.69 -19.95 -11.01
C TYR A 749 24.03 -18.57 -11.59
N TYR A 750 23.02 -17.77 -11.91
CA TYR A 750 23.19 -16.45 -12.53
C TYR A 750 22.06 -15.49 -12.13
N ALA A 751 22.34 -14.18 -12.15
CA ALA A 751 21.37 -13.12 -11.90
C ALA A 751 21.27 -12.23 -13.13
N GLU A 752 20.08 -11.86 -13.60
CA GLU A 752 19.91 -10.83 -14.61
C GLU A 752 19.76 -9.44 -13.97
N LYS A 753 19.79 -8.40 -14.81
CA LYS A 753 19.90 -7.02 -14.34
C LYS A 753 18.60 -6.56 -13.70
N GLY A 754 18.59 -6.50 -12.37
CA GLY A 754 17.43 -6.05 -11.57
C GLY A 754 16.70 -7.17 -10.85
N ASP A 755 17.18 -8.41 -10.97
CA ASP A 755 16.60 -9.56 -10.29
C ASP A 755 16.82 -9.51 -8.78
N LYS A 756 15.86 -10.08 -8.06
CA LYS A 756 15.92 -10.26 -6.61
C LYS A 756 16.40 -11.67 -6.22
N MET A 757 16.45 -12.63 -7.14
CA MET A 757 16.83 -14.03 -6.88
C MET A 757 17.73 -14.59 -7.99
N LEU A 758 18.54 -15.59 -7.66
CA LEU A 758 19.36 -16.30 -8.63
C LEU A 758 18.49 -17.26 -9.46
N HIS A 759 18.67 -17.19 -10.77
CA HIS A 759 18.23 -18.22 -11.70
C HIS A 759 19.26 -19.34 -11.75
N HIS A 760 18.79 -20.57 -11.94
CA HIS A 760 19.68 -21.70 -12.16
C HIS A 760 19.15 -22.69 -13.20
N PHE A 761 20.06 -23.37 -13.89
CA PHE A 761 19.74 -24.49 -14.77
C PHE A 761 20.82 -25.55 -14.75
N GLN A 762 20.44 -26.79 -15.06
CA GLN A 762 21.36 -27.91 -15.18
C GLN A 762 21.84 -28.09 -16.62
N GLY A 763 23.14 -28.28 -16.78
CA GLY A 763 23.82 -28.49 -18.05
C GLY A 763 24.65 -29.77 -18.07
N LYS A 764 24.93 -30.25 -19.29
CA LYS A 764 25.82 -31.38 -19.55
C LYS A 764 26.78 -31.02 -20.68
N ILE A 765 28.07 -31.31 -20.51
CA ILE A 765 29.06 -31.21 -21.58
C ILE A 765 29.94 -32.46 -21.70
N GLU A 766 30.61 -32.58 -22.85
CA GLU A 766 31.58 -33.63 -23.13
C GLU A 766 32.95 -33.03 -23.45
N ILE A 767 33.94 -33.34 -22.62
CA ILE A 767 35.31 -32.85 -22.73
C ILE A 767 36.14 -33.86 -23.52
N GLY A 768 36.97 -33.38 -24.45
CA GLY A 768 37.80 -34.16 -25.37
C GLY A 768 37.17 -34.39 -26.74
N THR A 769 35.98 -33.83 -26.98
CA THR A 769 35.24 -33.94 -28.25
C THR A 769 35.60 -32.84 -29.24
N GLY A 770 36.32 -31.80 -28.80
CA GLY A 770 36.74 -30.67 -29.63
C GLY A 770 35.65 -29.60 -29.80
N ASN A 771 34.58 -29.68 -29.01
CA ASN A 771 33.43 -28.78 -29.07
C ASN A 771 33.62 -27.52 -28.19
N GLY A 772 34.77 -27.37 -27.53
CA GLY A 772 35.11 -26.22 -26.70
C GLY A 772 34.57 -26.29 -25.27
N GLY A 773 34.46 -25.13 -24.63
CA GLY A 773 34.02 -24.97 -23.24
C GLY A 773 32.52 -25.12 -23.02
N ILE A 774 32.09 -24.81 -21.81
CA ILE A 774 30.70 -24.82 -21.36
C ILE A 774 29.80 -24.00 -22.30
N ILE A 775 30.16 -22.74 -22.57
CA ILE A 775 29.31 -21.83 -23.35
C ILE A 775 29.14 -22.30 -24.80
N SER A 776 30.24 -22.73 -25.43
CA SER A 776 30.22 -23.21 -26.82
C SER A 776 29.36 -24.45 -26.98
N GLN A 777 29.44 -25.39 -26.05
CA GLN A 777 28.64 -26.60 -26.09
C GLN A 777 27.16 -26.34 -25.76
N LEU A 778 26.85 -25.45 -24.81
CA LEU A 778 25.47 -25.08 -24.53
C LEU A 778 24.80 -24.40 -25.74
N LYS A 779 25.51 -23.49 -26.43
CA LYS A 779 25.05 -22.89 -27.70
C LYS A 779 24.78 -23.95 -28.76
N MET A 780 25.73 -24.86 -28.97
CA MET A 780 25.58 -25.94 -29.95
C MET A 780 24.37 -26.83 -29.62
N GLN A 781 24.18 -27.18 -28.35
CA GLN A 781 23.04 -27.98 -27.90
C GLN A 781 21.72 -27.25 -28.07
N ASN A 782 21.68 -25.94 -27.78
CA ASN A 782 20.48 -25.12 -27.95
C ASN A 782 20.08 -25.00 -29.43
N GLU A 783 21.06 -24.74 -30.32
CA GLU A 783 20.85 -24.71 -31.77
C GLU A 783 20.36 -26.06 -32.32
N MET A 784 20.91 -27.19 -31.85
CA MET A 784 20.44 -28.52 -32.24
C MET A 784 18.99 -28.74 -31.80
N LYS A 785 18.62 -28.37 -30.58
CA LYS A 785 17.23 -28.51 -30.08
C LYS A 785 16.23 -27.63 -30.85
N LEU A 786 16.65 -26.47 -31.36
CA LEU A 786 15.84 -25.55 -32.17
C LEU A 786 15.73 -25.96 -33.65
N THR A 787 16.63 -26.82 -34.14
CA THR A 787 16.68 -27.21 -35.57
C THR A 787 16.32 -28.67 -35.84
N ASP A 788 16.26 -29.52 -34.80
CA ASP A 788 15.85 -30.91 -34.93
C ASP A 788 14.32 -31.04 -35.04
N GLU A 789 13.84 -31.17 -36.28
CA GLU A 789 12.41 -31.38 -36.60
C GLU A 789 11.80 -32.60 -35.91
N SER A 790 12.59 -33.66 -35.67
CA SER A 790 12.11 -34.88 -35.01
C SER A 790 11.89 -34.66 -33.51
N TRP A 791 12.77 -33.90 -32.87
CA TRP A 791 12.68 -33.54 -31.47
C TRP A 791 11.56 -32.52 -31.22
N ILE A 792 11.42 -31.53 -32.10
CA ILE A 792 10.34 -30.55 -32.06
C ILE A 792 8.97 -31.25 -32.20
N SER A 793 8.85 -32.18 -33.14
CA SER A 793 7.62 -32.98 -33.32
C SER A 793 7.30 -33.84 -32.09
N TYR A 794 8.33 -34.39 -31.42
CA TYR A 794 8.16 -35.15 -30.18
C TYR A 794 7.65 -34.28 -29.03
N GLN A 795 8.17 -33.05 -28.88
CA GLN A 795 7.70 -32.12 -27.83
C GLN A 795 6.28 -31.59 -28.12
N GLN A 796 5.93 -31.33 -29.38
CA GLN A 796 4.56 -30.98 -29.78
C GLN A 796 3.54 -32.07 -29.40
N GLY A 797 3.97 -33.34 -29.37
CA GLY A 797 3.14 -34.48 -28.99
C GLY A 797 2.81 -34.57 -27.49
N LYS A 798 3.45 -33.78 -26.63
CA LYS A 798 3.21 -33.79 -25.17
C LYS A 798 2.12 -32.83 -24.71
N GLY A 799 1.76 -31.84 -25.52
CA GLY A 799 0.72 -30.86 -25.24
C GLY A 799 1.10 -29.48 -25.75
N ASN A 800 0.12 -28.66 -26.14
CA ASN A 800 0.39 -27.34 -26.74
C ASN A 800 0.99 -26.36 -25.72
N GLU A 801 0.52 -26.39 -24.48
CA GLU A 801 1.05 -25.54 -23.38
C GLU A 801 2.50 -25.93 -23.00
N GLU A 802 2.79 -27.22 -22.84
CA GLU A 802 4.15 -27.70 -22.55
C GLU A 802 5.12 -27.39 -23.71
N TYR A 803 4.65 -27.49 -24.95
CA TYR A 803 5.43 -27.15 -26.13
C TYR A 803 5.72 -25.66 -26.23
N GLN A 804 4.73 -24.79 -25.95
CA GLN A 804 4.92 -23.34 -25.92
C GLN A 804 5.96 -22.95 -24.87
N LYS A 805 5.81 -23.45 -23.64
CA LYS A 805 6.77 -23.21 -22.55
C LYS A 805 8.18 -23.70 -22.91
N TYR A 806 8.30 -24.89 -23.49
CA TYR A 806 9.58 -25.43 -23.94
C TYR A 806 10.25 -24.57 -25.03
N MET A 807 9.47 -24.04 -25.98
CA MET A 807 9.99 -23.14 -27.02
C MET A 807 10.36 -21.77 -26.46
N GLU A 808 9.62 -21.26 -25.48
CA GLU A 808 9.96 -20.05 -24.73
C GLU A 808 11.28 -20.22 -23.99
N ASP A 809 11.46 -21.31 -23.22
CA ASP A 809 12.69 -21.61 -22.47
C ASP A 809 13.92 -21.70 -23.40
N LEU A 810 13.80 -22.35 -24.57
CA LEU A 810 14.90 -22.44 -25.54
C LEU A 810 15.23 -21.09 -26.19
N THR A 811 14.21 -20.29 -26.46
CA THR A 811 14.35 -18.96 -27.07
C THR A 811 14.97 -17.99 -26.06
N ASP A 812 14.57 -18.07 -24.80
CA ASP A 812 15.12 -17.32 -23.69
C ASP A 812 16.59 -17.68 -23.44
N MET A 813 16.90 -18.99 -23.40
CA MET A 813 18.27 -19.48 -23.34
C MET A 813 19.14 -18.94 -24.48
N GLN A 814 18.59 -18.86 -25.70
CA GLN A 814 19.31 -18.36 -26.89
C GLN A 814 19.54 -16.84 -26.84
N ASN A 815 18.52 -16.07 -26.44
CA ASN A 815 18.48 -14.62 -26.62
C ASN A 815 18.95 -13.84 -25.40
N HIS A 816 18.82 -14.40 -24.19
CA HIS A 816 19.09 -13.72 -22.93
C HIS A 816 20.20 -14.43 -22.14
N VAL A 817 19.98 -15.70 -21.77
CA VAL A 817 20.90 -16.43 -20.87
C VAL A 817 22.28 -16.65 -21.49
N LEU A 818 22.38 -17.25 -22.68
CA LEU A 818 23.68 -17.53 -23.30
C LEU A 818 24.49 -16.27 -23.63
N PRO A 819 23.90 -15.18 -24.18
CA PRO A 819 24.59 -13.90 -24.33
C PRO A 819 25.06 -13.30 -23.00
N TYR A 820 24.25 -13.39 -21.95
CA TYR A 820 24.60 -12.93 -20.61
C TYR A 820 25.82 -13.69 -20.06
N LEU A 821 25.75 -15.03 -20.02
CA LEU A 821 26.84 -15.88 -19.55
C LEU A 821 28.13 -15.68 -20.37
N GLN A 822 28.00 -15.53 -21.69
CA GLN A 822 29.14 -15.28 -22.57
C GLN A 822 29.88 -13.98 -22.21
N SER A 823 29.19 -12.94 -21.72
CA SER A 823 29.82 -11.66 -21.37
C SER A 823 30.90 -11.79 -20.29
N PHE A 824 30.80 -12.79 -19.41
CA PHE A 824 31.78 -13.07 -18.34
C PHE A 824 32.93 -13.97 -18.79
N CYS A 825 32.71 -14.83 -19.78
CA CYS A 825 33.73 -15.72 -20.34
C CYS A 825 34.61 -15.05 -21.42
N SER A 826 34.18 -13.89 -21.95
CA SER A 826 34.75 -13.30 -23.16
C SER A 826 35.80 -12.21 -22.89
N LEU A 827 36.94 -12.57 -22.29
CA LEU A 827 38.16 -11.74 -22.41
C LEU A 827 38.88 -11.93 -23.77
N GLU A 828 38.47 -12.91 -24.59
CA GLU A 828 39.03 -13.12 -25.95
C GLU A 828 38.20 -12.48 -27.09
N GLU A 829 36.92 -12.14 -26.90
CA GLU A 829 36.09 -11.63 -28.02
C GLU A 829 36.24 -10.14 -28.33
N LYS A 830 36.89 -9.34 -27.46
CA LYS A 830 37.29 -7.97 -27.85
C LYS A 830 38.22 -7.99 -29.07
N GLY A 831 39.06 -9.02 -29.21
CA GLY A 831 39.94 -9.17 -30.38
C GLY A 831 39.26 -9.73 -31.64
N VAL A 832 38.12 -10.42 -31.51
CA VAL A 832 37.39 -11.01 -32.65
C VAL A 832 36.36 -10.04 -33.22
N LYS A 833 35.71 -9.24 -32.37
CA LYS A 833 34.90 -8.09 -32.81
C LYS A 833 35.77 -7.03 -33.48
N GLU A 834 36.92 -6.67 -32.90
CA GLU A 834 37.88 -5.76 -33.55
C GLU A 834 38.41 -6.30 -34.89
N ARG A 835 38.66 -7.63 -35.03
CA ARG A 835 39.13 -8.20 -36.31
C ARG A 835 38.04 -8.31 -37.37
N ARG A 836 36.78 -8.58 -36.98
CA ARG A 836 35.64 -8.56 -37.90
C ARG A 836 35.29 -7.14 -38.31
N GLU A 837 35.34 -6.20 -37.38
CA GLU A 837 35.13 -4.77 -37.66
C GLU A 837 36.28 -4.20 -38.50
N GLN A 838 37.54 -4.56 -38.24
CA GLN A 838 38.71 -4.22 -39.07
C GLN A 838 38.67 -4.83 -40.47
N GLN A 839 38.17 -6.06 -40.64
CA GLN A 839 37.99 -6.65 -41.98
C GLN A 839 36.82 -6.02 -42.77
N VAL A 840 35.81 -5.50 -42.08
CA VAL A 840 34.67 -4.81 -42.68
C VAL A 840 35.02 -3.35 -42.98
N THR A 841 35.80 -2.68 -42.14
CA THR A 841 36.36 -1.35 -42.43
C THR A 841 37.44 -1.39 -43.50
N GLU A 842 38.37 -2.35 -43.52
CA GLU A 842 39.37 -2.47 -44.60
C GLU A 842 38.74 -2.77 -45.98
N LYS A 843 37.59 -3.48 -46.02
CA LYS A 843 36.81 -3.71 -47.25
C LYS A 843 36.00 -2.49 -47.70
N ASN A 844 35.62 -1.60 -46.79
CA ASN A 844 34.87 -0.39 -47.10
C ASN A 844 35.78 0.84 -47.33
N GLU A 845 36.96 0.90 -46.69
CA GLU A 845 37.96 1.96 -46.86
C GLU A 845 38.82 1.77 -48.12
N SER A 846 38.89 0.56 -48.68
CA SER A 846 39.48 0.32 -50.02
C SER A 846 38.60 0.82 -51.17
N ARG A 847 37.44 1.44 -50.88
CA ARG A 847 36.56 2.11 -51.85
C ARG A 847 36.54 3.64 -51.76
N GLU A 848 37.12 4.27 -50.75
CA GLU A 848 37.07 5.73 -50.59
C GLU A 848 38.46 6.35 -50.30
N ALA A 849 39.34 6.25 -51.29
CA ALA A 849 40.52 7.10 -51.33
C ALA A 849 40.18 8.51 -51.86
N VAL A 850 39.79 9.47 -51.00
CA VAL A 850 39.98 10.92 -51.27
C VAL A 850 40.24 11.73 -49.97
N SER A 851 41.52 11.85 -49.63
CA SER A 851 42.25 12.98 -49.00
C SER A 851 41.61 13.96 -47.98
N ARG A 852 42.27 14.00 -46.80
CA ARG A 852 42.96 15.13 -46.10
C ARG A 852 42.21 16.07 -45.12
N ALA A 853 42.60 15.91 -43.83
CA ALA A 853 43.49 16.80 -43.01
C ALA A 853 42.92 17.68 -41.87
N GLY A 854 43.62 17.66 -40.71
CA GLY A 854 43.73 18.73 -39.69
C GLY A 854 43.17 18.36 -38.30
N VAL A 855 43.91 17.88 -37.27
CA VAL A 855 45.01 18.43 -36.42
C VAL A 855 44.54 18.79 -34.98
N GLU A 856 45.05 18.00 -34.03
CA GLU A 856 45.63 18.28 -32.68
C GLU A 856 44.97 19.24 -31.65
N ALA A 857 44.83 18.79 -30.38
CA ALA A 857 45.85 18.92 -29.31
C ALA A 857 45.25 18.96 -27.88
N ASN A 858 45.89 18.20 -26.97
CA ASN A 858 45.73 18.20 -25.51
C ASN A 858 46.34 19.45 -24.82
N THR A 859 45.92 19.79 -23.59
CA THR A 859 46.76 19.76 -22.35
C THR A 859 46.07 20.37 -21.11
N ALA A 860 46.47 19.88 -19.94
CA ALA A 860 45.93 20.13 -18.60
C ALA A 860 46.73 21.19 -17.79
N VAL A 861 46.19 21.57 -16.61
CA VAL A 861 46.84 21.63 -15.26
C VAL A 861 46.53 22.89 -14.38
N LYS A 862 45.95 22.61 -13.19
CA LYS A 862 46.03 23.16 -11.79
C LYS A 862 45.64 24.61 -11.37
N ASP A 863 44.63 24.65 -10.48
CA ASP A 863 44.58 25.05 -9.04
C ASP A 863 45.19 26.35 -8.48
N ALA A 864 44.36 27.18 -7.81
CA ALA A 864 44.30 27.37 -6.33
C ALA A 864 43.60 28.68 -5.89
N GLY A 865 42.75 28.65 -4.85
CA GLY A 865 42.34 29.83 -4.05
C GLY A 865 41.09 29.66 -3.16
N LYS A 866 41.26 29.66 -1.82
CA LYS A 866 40.25 29.50 -0.74
C LYS A 866 39.64 30.82 -0.22
N ALA A 867 38.41 30.75 0.35
CA ALA A 867 37.93 31.30 1.65
C ALA A 867 36.37 31.33 1.67
N GLU A 868 35.56 31.26 2.74
CA GLU A 868 35.49 30.58 4.07
C GLU A 868 34.07 30.91 4.65
N ARG A 869 33.43 29.98 5.42
CA ARG A 869 32.34 30.13 6.45
C ARG A 869 30.85 30.24 5.99
N LYS A 870 29.82 29.69 6.66
CA LYS A 870 29.57 28.76 7.81
C LYS A 870 28.05 28.35 7.80
N PRO A 871 27.61 27.35 8.59
CA PRO A 871 26.38 26.55 8.36
C PRO A 871 25.14 26.95 9.19
N VAL A 872 23.98 26.46 8.73
CA VAL A 872 22.61 26.60 9.27
C VAL A 872 22.39 25.66 10.47
N ALA A 873 21.69 26.14 11.50
CA ALA A 873 21.32 25.41 12.70
C ALA A 873 19.82 25.05 12.69
N GLN A 874 19.52 23.79 13.03
CA GLN A 874 18.20 23.25 13.33
C GLN A 874 17.63 23.85 14.63
N LYS A 875 16.32 24.12 14.66
CA LYS A 875 15.55 24.38 15.90
C LYS A 875 14.53 23.25 16.13
N ARG A 876 14.57 22.72 17.35
CA ARG A 876 13.61 21.79 17.96
C ARG A 876 12.36 22.54 18.41
N ALA A 877 11.23 21.84 18.37
CA ALA A 877 9.97 22.19 19.00
C ALA A 877 10.08 22.19 20.54
N MET A 878 9.41 23.15 21.19
CA MET A 878 9.01 23.07 22.60
C MET A 878 7.55 23.50 22.70
N THR A 879 6.75 22.62 23.27
CA THR A 879 5.35 22.80 23.66
C THR A 879 5.28 23.42 25.05
N GLY A 880 4.49 24.48 25.17
CA GLY A 880 4.11 25.12 26.43
C GLY A 880 3.04 26.17 26.15
N LYS A 881 1.78 25.87 26.44
CA LYS A 881 0.65 26.82 26.33
C LYS A 881 0.83 27.92 27.38
N GLU A 882 1.35 29.08 26.97
CA GLU A 882 1.13 30.33 27.71
C GLU A 882 -0.26 30.86 27.36
N LYS A 883 -1.05 31.29 28.37
CA LYS A 883 -2.38 31.88 28.18
C LYS A 883 -2.25 33.16 27.33
N LYS A 884 -2.91 33.19 26.16
CA LYS A 884 -3.06 34.39 25.33
C LYS A 884 -3.93 35.42 26.10
N PRO A 885 -3.55 36.72 26.12
CA PRO A 885 -4.37 37.79 26.71
C PRO A 885 -5.68 37.98 25.92
N SER A 886 -6.77 38.35 26.60
CA SER A 886 -8.10 38.48 26.00
C SER A 886 -8.16 39.57 24.93
N ILE A 887 -9.11 39.48 24.00
CA ILE A 887 -9.27 40.47 22.92
C ILE A 887 -9.53 41.86 23.51
N HIS A 888 -10.30 41.95 24.60
CA HIS A 888 -10.49 43.19 25.36
C HIS A 888 -9.18 43.78 25.93
N GLU A 889 -8.30 42.96 26.52
CA GLU A 889 -7.00 43.41 27.02
C GLU A 889 -6.11 43.96 25.89
N ARG A 890 -6.15 43.34 24.71
CA ARG A 890 -5.42 43.80 23.51
C ARG A 890 -5.99 45.13 22.98
N LEU A 891 -7.32 45.29 22.98
CA LEU A 891 -8.01 46.53 22.60
C LEU A 891 -7.77 47.67 23.58
N GLU A 892 -7.69 47.39 24.88
CA GLU A 892 -7.43 48.39 25.92
C GLU A 892 -5.98 48.87 25.88
N ILE A 893 -5.03 47.96 25.60
CA ILE A 893 -3.62 48.29 25.30
C ILE A 893 -3.53 49.15 24.04
N ASN A 894 -4.24 48.80 22.96
CA ASN A 894 -4.26 49.59 21.71
C ASN A 894 -4.93 50.96 21.90
N LYS A 895 -6.05 51.06 22.64
CA LYS A 895 -6.67 52.34 23.01
C LYS A 895 -5.76 53.21 23.88
N LYS A 896 -5.03 52.62 24.84
CA LYS A 896 -4.00 53.33 25.64
C LYS A 896 -2.87 53.85 24.77
N ILE A 897 -2.36 53.05 23.84
CA ILE A 897 -1.29 53.44 22.90
C ILE A 897 -1.76 54.57 21.98
N ILE A 898 -3.03 54.58 21.56
CA ILE A 898 -3.63 55.66 20.75
C ILE A 898 -3.86 56.93 21.59
N GLN A 899 -4.34 56.82 22.83
CA GLN A 899 -4.57 57.97 23.72
C GLN A 899 -3.26 58.60 24.23
N GLU A 900 -2.25 57.81 24.58
CA GLU A 900 -0.93 58.31 24.99
C GLU A 900 -0.19 59.03 23.84
N LYS A 901 -0.48 58.65 22.59
CA LYS A 901 0.05 59.31 21.38
C LYS A 901 -0.75 60.54 20.94
N GLN A 902 -2.02 60.68 21.30
CA GLN A 902 -2.82 61.90 21.02
C GLN A 902 -2.62 63.02 22.05
N GLY A 903 -2.01 62.74 23.21
CA GLY A 903 -1.79 63.71 24.29
C GLY A 903 -0.56 64.64 24.15
N LYS A 904 0.26 64.50 23.10
CA LYS A 904 1.57 65.21 22.99
C LYS A 904 1.79 66.04 21.71
N ASP A 905 0.74 66.44 21.02
CA ASP A 905 0.82 67.51 20.01
C ASP A 905 -0.32 68.54 20.16
N LYS A 906 -0.15 69.45 21.13
CA LYS A 906 -0.71 70.80 21.06
C LYS A 906 0.42 71.79 21.25
N LEU A 907 0.93 72.34 20.15
CA LEU A 907 1.65 73.61 20.16
C LEU A 907 1.04 74.57 19.15
N GLU A 908 0.72 75.73 19.70
CA GLU A 908 0.16 76.92 19.11
C GLU A 908 0.92 77.39 17.86
N ARG A 909 0.18 77.82 16.84
CA ARG A 909 0.63 78.91 15.96
C ARG A 909 -0.40 80.03 16.01
N GLY A 910 0.02 81.13 16.63
CA GLY A 910 -0.75 82.36 16.72
C GLY A 910 -0.94 83.06 15.38
N ALA A 911 -2.06 83.78 15.29
CA ALA A 911 -2.20 84.96 14.46
C ALA A 911 -2.40 86.16 15.40
N ASP A 912 -1.59 87.18 15.15
CA ASP A 912 -1.46 88.43 15.88
C ASP A 912 -2.67 89.36 15.72
N LEU A 913 -2.98 90.14 16.77
CA LEU A 913 -3.47 91.53 16.82
C LEU A 913 -4.55 91.77 17.89
N GLY A 914 -4.24 92.58 18.91
CA GLY A 914 -5.24 93.15 19.81
C GLY A 914 -4.71 93.87 21.05
N VAL A 915 -4.16 95.08 20.86
CA VAL A 915 -3.71 96.04 21.88
C VAL A 915 -4.81 96.45 22.88
N ARG A 916 -4.60 96.24 24.18
CA ARG A 916 -4.63 97.27 25.25
C ARG A 916 -4.38 96.70 26.64
#